data_AF-A0A286QYA2-F1
#
_entry.id   AF-A0A286QYA2-F1
#
_cell.length_a   1.000
_cell.length_b   1.000
_cell.length_c   1.000
_cell.angle_alpha   90.00
_cell.angle_beta   90.00
_cell.angle_gamma   90.00
#
_symmetry.space_group_name_H-M   'P 1'
#
loop_
_entity.id
_entity.type
_entity.pdbx_description
1 polymer ?
#
loop_
_entity_poly.entity_id
_entity_poly.type
_entity_poly.pdbx_seq_one_letter_code
_entity_poly.pdbx_strand_id
1 'polypeptide(L)'
;MDYGDVSSKVVRTVSHRSYNVYRGSSPATQNRLEARIRELEDALDTERDCRVRAEKNLAEITFQYDQVADRLEEQGGVTVQQIEINKKRESELNKVRKDLELAVISHESAEASLRKRNQETINDLTDQLEYMTKQKNRVEKEKHQLIIEIDTLQGMTDSLAKAKSSAESRADGLQGSVDRLKLQVDDLTRQLTDANSAKARLTQENFDLQHQVQELDSANAALAKAKSQLQASNDDLKRQLDDESRQRQNLQVQFSQLQSDYDNLNARYEEESESASTLRTQLSKVNAEFAALKARFEKELMAKSEELEELRRRLNTRIAQLEDECETLRARNNNLEKTKAKLTAEIKEITIELENTQIIVQDLTKRNRTLENENGILQRRCDELGAEVSALRAEKASLEAEVHRLRVANAELTERNDNLQRENKNLSDQLREAQLALKDANRELNELRQIRAQLEMERDSLASQLRDTEEALRDAEGKLAAAQAALNQLRIDMENRLREKDEEIDNIRRSSARAIEELQRTLIEVETRYKTEISRIKKKYETDIRELEGALDNANKANAEYLKQIRSLQLRVKELEVLLEEERRLADDLRGQLSISERKRIALQQEVEDVRSLLEAAERARKNAENELNDANARLSELQIQVTALSNDKRRMEADISAMQSDLEDAINAQRAAEERADRLFNENVRLADELKQEQENYKNAESLRKQLEIEIREITVRLEEAEAFATREGKRMVAKLQARIRDLEAELEAEQRRVREAFATSRKLERQYKEIQMQTEDDRRILAETMSINDQLSMKVKAYKRQIEESEDVANLTMNKYRKAQQLIEEADHRADMAEKNLVAVRRSRSMSVTRDVKIVRI
;
A
#
# COMPACT_ATOMS: atom_id res chain seq x y z
N MET A 1 -43.35 -180.21 5.74
CA MET A 1 -44.58 -180.84 5.20
C MET A 1 -44.13 -181.79 4.11
N ASP A 2 -43.39 -182.86 4.40
CA ASP A 2 -43.57 -183.90 5.43
C ASP A 2 -44.93 -184.60 5.44
N TYR A 3 -44.85 -185.84 4.95
CA TYR A 3 -45.52 -187.09 5.28
C TYR A 3 -46.29 -187.19 6.61
N GLY A 4 -47.39 -187.97 6.54
CA GLY A 4 -47.55 -189.19 7.36
C GLY A 4 -48.65 -189.18 8.44
N ASP A 5 -49.49 -190.22 8.43
CA ASP A 5 -50.16 -190.81 9.62
C ASP A 5 -50.72 -192.22 9.25
N VAL A 6 -50.21 -193.36 9.76
CA VAL A 6 -50.57 -194.13 11.00
C VAL A 6 -51.98 -194.78 10.86
N SER A 7 -52.26 -196.08 11.08
CA SER A 7 -52.04 -196.91 12.28
C SER A 7 -52.33 -198.40 12.04
N SER A 8 -51.67 -199.24 12.83
CA SER A 8 -51.90 -200.67 13.06
C SER A 8 -53.13 -200.98 13.94
N LYS A 9 -53.60 -202.25 13.89
CA LYS A 9 -54.21 -202.97 15.03
C LYS A 9 -54.28 -204.49 14.73
N VAL A 10 -53.62 -205.30 15.55
CA VAL A 10 -53.90 -206.74 15.70
C VAL A 10 -53.85 -207.09 17.19
N VAL A 11 -54.91 -207.73 17.67
CA VAL A 11 -55.04 -208.34 19.00
C VAL A 11 -55.21 -209.84 18.78
N ARG A 12 -54.54 -210.66 19.60
CA ARG A 12 -54.67 -212.13 19.66
C ARG A 12 -55.32 -212.54 20.98
N THR A 13 -56.16 -213.57 20.93
CA THR A 13 -56.65 -214.35 22.08
C THR A 13 -56.46 -215.84 21.83
N VAL A 14 -56.12 -216.57 22.89
CA VAL A 14 -55.80 -218.01 22.96
C VAL A 14 -56.93 -218.75 23.66
N SER A 15 -57.19 -220.03 23.32
CA SER A 15 -57.61 -221.05 24.30
C SER A 15 -57.50 -222.49 23.72
N HIS A 16 -57.17 -223.44 24.59
CA HIS A 16 -57.21 -224.90 24.40
C HIS A 16 -57.96 -225.53 25.59
N ARG A 17 -58.61 -226.69 25.38
CA ARG A 17 -59.12 -227.60 26.44
C ARG A 17 -58.94 -229.07 26.04
N SER A 18 -58.74 -229.89 27.08
CA SER A 18 -58.37 -231.32 27.19
C SER A 18 -59.53 -232.33 27.09
N TYR A 19 -59.25 -233.66 26.98
CA TYR A 19 -59.58 -234.72 27.99
C TYR A 19 -59.26 -236.20 27.58
N ASN A 20 -58.56 -236.90 28.49
CA ASN A 20 -58.54 -238.32 29.01
C ASN A 20 -58.58 -239.64 28.19
N VAL A 21 -57.81 -240.62 28.71
CA VAL A 21 -57.74 -242.07 28.41
C VAL A 21 -57.90 -242.90 29.71
N TYR A 22 -58.43 -244.14 29.60
CA TYR A 22 -58.85 -245.05 30.69
C TYR A 22 -57.83 -246.17 31.06
N ARG A 23 -58.08 -246.81 32.22
CA ARG A 23 -57.36 -247.78 33.11
C ARG A 23 -56.81 -249.12 32.53
N GLY A 24 -55.98 -249.94 33.23
CA GLY A 24 -55.61 -249.95 34.67
C GLY A 24 -54.59 -251.00 35.24
N SER A 25 -54.38 -250.84 36.56
CA SER A 25 -54.04 -251.73 37.71
C SER A 25 -52.85 -252.71 37.76
N SER A 26 -51.99 -252.53 38.80
CA SER A 26 -51.51 -253.57 39.74
C SER A 26 -50.88 -252.94 41.03
N PRO A 27 -50.97 -253.56 42.24
CA PRO A 27 -50.83 -252.87 43.53
C PRO A 27 -49.43 -252.41 43.98
N ALA A 28 -48.36 -252.66 43.22
CA ALA A 28 -46.99 -252.31 43.61
C ALA A 28 -46.49 -250.96 43.06
N THR A 29 -47.24 -250.32 42.16
CA THR A 29 -46.84 -249.06 41.48
C THR A 29 -47.40 -247.79 42.13
N GLN A 30 -48.30 -247.90 43.11
CA GLN A 30 -49.00 -246.75 43.70
C GLN A 30 -48.09 -245.88 44.60
N ASN A 31 -47.19 -246.48 45.39
CA ASN A 31 -46.30 -245.72 46.28
C ASN A 31 -45.16 -245.00 45.56
N ARG A 32 -44.79 -245.40 44.33
CA ARG A 32 -43.74 -244.74 43.55
C ARG A 32 -44.27 -243.55 42.74
N LEU A 33 -45.57 -243.54 42.42
CA LEU A 33 -46.22 -242.45 41.72
C LEU A 33 -46.59 -241.30 42.65
N GLU A 34 -46.94 -241.57 43.91
CA GLU A 34 -47.22 -240.51 44.90
C GLU A 34 -45.96 -239.67 45.25
N ALA A 35 -44.77 -240.27 45.25
CA ALA A 35 -43.52 -239.52 45.43
C ALA A 35 -43.17 -238.64 44.21
N ARG A 36 -43.50 -239.10 43.00
CA ARG A 36 -43.24 -238.34 41.76
C ARG A 36 -44.22 -237.17 41.56
N ILE A 37 -45.43 -237.28 42.11
CA ILE A 37 -46.42 -236.19 42.08
C ILE A 37 -45.95 -235.03 42.98
N ARG A 38 -45.42 -235.30 44.18
CA ARG A 38 -44.90 -234.24 45.05
C ARG A 38 -43.72 -233.46 44.45
N GLU A 39 -42.76 -234.13 43.81
CA GLU A 39 -41.66 -233.43 43.12
C GLU A 39 -42.13 -232.53 41.96
N LEU A 40 -43.19 -232.93 41.25
CA LEU A 40 -43.73 -232.14 40.14
C LEU A 40 -44.60 -230.97 40.62
N GLU A 41 -45.23 -231.09 41.79
CA GLU A 41 -45.96 -229.99 42.42
C GLU A 41 -44.99 -228.90 42.93
N ASP A 42 -43.89 -229.28 43.58
CA ASP A 42 -42.86 -228.30 44.00
C ASP A 42 -42.19 -227.59 42.81
N ALA A 43 -41.99 -228.27 41.68
CA ALA A 43 -41.46 -227.66 40.46
C ALA A 43 -42.43 -226.64 39.83
N LEU A 44 -43.74 -226.89 39.90
CA LEU A 44 -44.76 -225.98 39.35
C LEU A 44 -44.88 -224.70 40.17
N ASP A 45 -44.74 -224.78 41.49
CA ASP A 45 -44.82 -223.59 42.36
C ASP A 45 -43.57 -222.69 42.19
N THR A 46 -42.38 -223.27 41.97
CA THR A 46 -41.19 -222.46 41.64
C THR A 46 -41.28 -221.75 40.28
N GLU A 47 -41.94 -222.35 39.29
CA GLU A 47 -42.17 -221.72 37.99
C GLU A 47 -43.12 -220.52 38.10
N ARG A 48 -44.19 -220.64 38.90
CA ARG A 48 -45.17 -219.56 39.14
C ARG A 48 -44.51 -218.35 39.80
N ASP A 49 -43.64 -218.56 40.79
CA ASP A 49 -42.90 -217.48 41.45
C ASP A 49 -41.94 -216.75 40.51
N CYS A 50 -41.27 -217.46 39.61
CA CYS A 50 -40.40 -216.84 38.60
C CYS A 50 -41.19 -215.97 37.62
N ARG A 51 -42.38 -216.40 37.22
CA ARG A 51 -43.23 -215.65 36.30
C ARG A 51 -43.73 -214.33 36.90
N VAL A 52 -44.16 -214.33 38.16
CA VAL A 52 -44.61 -213.10 38.85
C VAL A 52 -43.48 -212.07 38.96
N ARG A 53 -42.23 -212.52 39.19
CA ARG A 53 -41.07 -211.62 39.19
C ARG A 53 -40.78 -211.03 37.80
N ALA A 54 -40.90 -211.83 36.74
CA ALA A 54 -40.72 -211.35 35.38
C ALA A 54 -41.78 -210.31 34.98
N GLU A 55 -43.05 -210.53 35.35
CA GLU A 55 -44.14 -209.58 35.09
C GLU A 55 -43.93 -208.25 35.83
N LYS A 56 -43.42 -208.27 37.08
CA LYS A 56 -43.04 -207.04 37.81
C LYS A 56 -41.90 -206.27 37.14
N ASN A 57 -40.82 -206.96 36.74
CA ASN A 57 -39.69 -206.32 36.08
C ASN A 57 -40.08 -205.68 34.74
N LEU A 58 -41.00 -206.31 33.99
CA LEU A 58 -41.49 -205.75 32.72
C LEU A 58 -42.27 -204.44 32.94
N ALA A 59 -43.12 -204.39 33.97
CA ALA A 59 -43.88 -203.20 34.32
C ALA A 59 -42.96 -202.05 34.78
N GLU A 60 -41.92 -202.36 35.55
CA GLU A 60 -40.95 -201.37 36.02
C GLU A 60 -40.12 -200.77 34.88
N ILE A 61 -39.70 -201.58 33.91
CA ILE A 61 -38.98 -201.09 32.71
C ILE A 61 -39.88 -200.21 31.84
N THR A 62 -41.16 -200.56 31.72
CA THR A 62 -42.10 -199.78 30.89
C THR A 62 -42.32 -198.38 31.49
N PHE A 63 -42.48 -198.29 32.82
CA PHE A 63 -42.59 -197.00 33.49
C PHE A 63 -41.32 -196.14 33.35
N GLN A 64 -40.14 -196.75 33.40
CA GLN A 64 -38.88 -196.02 33.18
C GLN A 64 -38.76 -195.50 31.73
N TYR A 65 -39.23 -196.27 30.74
CA TYR A 65 -39.24 -195.84 29.35
C TYR A 65 -40.14 -194.63 29.13
N ASP A 66 -41.37 -194.66 29.65
CA ASP A 66 -42.33 -193.57 29.53
C ASP A 66 -41.77 -192.28 30.18
N GLN A 67 -41.13 -192.40 31.35
CA GLN A 67 -40.55 -191.25 32.04
C GLN A 67 -39.36 -190.62 31.27
N VAL A 68 -38.61 -191.40 30.49
CA VAL A 68 -37.53 -190.87 29.63
C VAL A 68 -38.11 -190.22 28.37
N ALA A 69 -39.20 -190.77 27.81
CA ALA A 69 -39.88 -190.19 26.66
C ALA A 69 -40.44 -188.79 27.00
N ASP A 70 -41.12 -188.64 28.13
CA ASP A 70 -41.67 -187.34 28.58
C ASP A 70 -40.56 -186.28 28.74
N ARG A 71 -39.41 -186.65 29.32
CA ARG A 71 -38.27 -185.72 29.45
C ARG A 71 -37.69 -185.29 28.11
N LEU A 72 -37.71 -186.16 27.11
CA LEU A 72 -37.20 -185.82 25.77
C LEU A 72 -38.13 -184.82 25.07
N GLU A 73 -39.44 -184.99 25.22
CA GLU A 73 -40.44 -184.09 24.65
C GLU A 73 -40.39 -182.69 25.29
N GLU A 74 -40.20 -182.64 26.61
CA GLU A 74 -40.03 -181.38 27.35
C GLU A 74 -38.75 -180.62 26.93
N GLN A 75 -37.63 -181.32 26.71
CA GLN A 75 -36.39 -180.73 26.16
C GLN A 75 -36.57 -180.25 24.71
N GLY A 76 -37.38 -180.95 23.91
CA GLY A 76 -37.78 -180.50 22.59
C GLY A 76 -38.51 -179.16 22.62
N GLY A 77 -39.46 -178.98 23.55
CA GLY A 77 -40.19 -177.73 23.75
C GLY A 77 -39.31 -176.53 24.14
N VAL A 78 -38.36 -176.73 25.07
CA VAL A 78 -37.41 -175.69 25.49
C VAL A 78 -36.53 -175.21 24.33
N THR A 79 -36.11 -176.13 23.46
CA THR A 79 -35.26 -175.80 22.30
C THR A 79 -35.99 -174.90 21.29
N VAL A 80 -37.27 -175.15 21.04
CA VAL A 80 -38.11 -174.33 20.13
C VAL A 80 -38.28 -172.90 20.67
N GLN A 81 -38.56 -172.74 21.97
CA GLN A 81 -38.67 -171.43 22.60
C GLN A 81 -37.37 -170.63 22.50
N GLN A 82 -36.22 -171.28 22.66
CA GLN A 82 -34.91 -170.63 22.55
C GLN A 82 -34.64 -170.11 21.12
N ILE A 83 -35.05 -170.85 20.09
CA ILE A 83 -34.93 -170.42 18.68
C ILE A 83 -35.82 -169.19 18.41
N GLU A 84 -37.04 -169.15 18.93
CA GLU A 84 -37.92 -167.98 18.77
C GLU A 84 -37.39 -166.73 19.48
N ILE A 85 -36.81 -166.88 20.67
CA ILE A 85 -36.16 -165.77 21.38
C ILE A 85 -34.98 -165.24 20.57
N ASN A 86 -34.16 -166.11 19.99
CA ASN A 86 -33.02 -165.69 19.15
C ASN A 86 -33.49 -164.95 17.89
N LYS A 87 -34.54 -165.41 17.21
CA LYS A 87 -35.13 -164.68 16.07
C LYS A 87 -35.63 -163.28 16.44
N LYS A 88 -36.29 -163.15 17.60
CA LYS A 88 -36.72 -161.82 18.10
C LYS A 88 -35.52 -160.91 18.36
N ARG A 89 -34.49 -161.41 19.05
CA ARG A 89 -33.24 -160.67 19.29
C ARG A 89 -32.56 -160.23 18.00
N GLU A 90 -32.46 -161.11 16.99
CA GLU A 90 -31.90 -160.75 15.69
C GLU A 90 -32.72 -159.67 14.97
N SER A 91 -34.06 -159.74 15.05
CA SER A 91 -34.94 -158.73 14.46
C SER A 91 -34.81 -157.37 15.15
N GLU A 92 -34.72 -157.35 16.49
CA GLU A 92 -34.53 -156.13 17.28
C GLU A 92 -33.15 -155.53 17.00
N LEU A 93 -32.11 -156.36 16.91
CA LEU A 93 -30.75 -155.91 16.62
C LEU A 93 -30.65 -155.29 15.22
N ASN A 94 -31.31 -155.87 14.21
CA ASN A 94 -31.38 -155.27 12.87
C ASN A 94 -32.16 -153.95 12.86
N LYS A 95 -33.25 -153.85 13.64
CA LYS A 95 -34.01 -152.61 13.78
C LYS A 95 -33.16 -151.50 14.42
N VAL A 96 -32.48 -151.81 15.53
CA VAL A 96 -31.60 -150.86 16.22
C VAL A 96 -30.43 -150.42 15.33
N ARG A 97 -29.84 -151.31 14.53
CA ARG A 97 -28.80 -150.92 13.55
C ARG A 97 -29.32 -149.94 12.52
N LYS A 98 -30.51 -150.19 11.97
CA LYS A 98 -31.13 -149.30 10.99
C LYS A 98 -31.50 -147.95 11.59
N ASP A 99 -32.03 -147.94 12.82
CA ASP A 99 -32.34 -146.70 13.54
C ASP A 99 -31.05 -145.92 13.86
N LEU A 100 -29.95 -146.61 14.17
CA LEU A 100 -28.64 -145.99 14.37
C LEU A 100 -28.07 -145.38 13.06
N GLU A 101 -28.15 -146.10 11.94
CA GLU A 101 -27.73 -145.56 10.62
C GLU A 101 -28.54 -144.32 10.24
N LEU A 102 -29.86 -144.35 10.45
CA LEU A 102 -30.73 -143.19 10.19
C LEU A 102 -30.39 -142.01 11.11
N ALA A 103 -30.10 -142.27 12.39
CA ALA A 103 -29.65 -141.23 13.31
C ALA A 103 -28.30 -140.63 12.90
N VAL A 104 -27.34 -141.45 12.46
CA VAL A 104 -26.03 -140.98 11.96
C VAL A 104 -26.21 -140.10 10.73
N ILE A 105 -27.00 -140.53 9.73
CA ILE A 105 -27.27 -139.73 8.52
C ILE A 105 -27.95 -138.41 8.89
N SER A 106 -28.91 -138.44 9.83
CA SER A 106 -29.57 -137.23 10.29
C SER A 106 -28.61 -136.27 11.00
N HIS A 107 -27.71 -136.79 11.83
CA HIS A 107 -26.68 -135.99 12.50
C HIS A 107 -25.66 -135.41 11.53
N GLU A 108 -25.15 -136.20 10.58
CA GLU A 108 -24.22 -135.73 9.55
C GLU A 108 -24.85 -134.64 8.68
N SER A 109 -26.12 -134.78 8.32
CA SER A 109 -26.87 -133.76 7.57
C SER A 109 -27.06 -132.47 8.38
N ALA A 110 -27.39 -132.59 9.68
CA ALA A 110 -27.52 -131.45 10.58
C ALA A 110 -26.16 -130.74 10.78
N GLU A 111 -25.08 -131.50 10.95
CA GLU A 111 -23.73 -130.97 11.10
C GLU A 111 -23.25 -130.25 9.83
N ALA A 112 -23.47 -130.85 8.65
CA ALA A 112 -23.13 -130.22 7.37
C ALA A 112 -23.91 -128.91 7.17
N SER A 113 -25.19 -128.90 7.53
CA SER A 113 -26.04 -127.70 7.46
C SER A 113 -25.57 -126.61 8.42
N LEU A 114 -25.18 -126.96 9.65
CA LEU A 114 -24.63 -126.03 10.62
C LEU A 114 -23.27 -125.48 10.19
N ARG A 115 -22.37 -126.33 9.68
CA ARG A 115 -21.08 -125.89 9.14
C ARG A 115 -21.26 -124.92 7.98
N LYS A 116 -22.20 -125.19 7.07
CA LYS A 116 -22.51 -124.30 5.95
C LYS A 116 -23.02 -122.94 6.44
N ARG A 117 -24.01 -122.92 7.33
CA ARG A 117 -24.52 -121.66 7.93
C ARG A 117 -23.44 -120.89 8.66
N ASN A 118 -22.63 -121.56 9.47
CA ASN A 118 -21.53 -120.92 10.18
C ASN A 118 -20.51 -120.32 9.20
N GLN A 119 -20.17 -121.03 8.12
CA GLN A 119 -19.27 -120.51 7.11
C GLN A 119 -19.84 -119.29 6.37
N GLU A 120 -21.14 -119.32 6.03
CA GLU A 120 -21.85 -118.18 5.45
C GLU A 120 -21.82 -116.98 6.41
N THR A 121 -22.12 -117.18 7.69
CA THR A 121 -22.04 -116.09 8.68
C THR A 121 -20.62 -115.55 8.88
N ILE A 122 -19.59 -116.40 8.83
CA ILE A 122 -18.19 -115.97 8.91
C ILE A 122 -17.83 -115.12 7.68
N ASN A 123 -18.28 -115.52 6.49
CA ASN A 123 -18.03 -114.75 5.27
C ASN A 123 -18.76 -113.40 5.32
N ASP A 124 -20.03 -113.37 5.73
CA ASP A 124 -20.80 -112.12 5.88
C ASP A 124 -20.14 -111.17 6.90
N LEU A 125 -19.68 -111.69 8.04
CA LEU A 125 -18.95 -110.90 9.04
C LEU A 125 -17.60 -110.41 8.50
N THR A 126 -16.93 -111.21 7.67
CA THR A 126 -15.66 -110.82 7.03
C THR A 126 -15.89 -109.70 6.03
N ASP A 127 -16.92 -109.79 5.19
CA ASP A 127 -17.30 -108.75 4.23
C ASP A 127 -17.72 -107.46 4.94
N GLN A 128 -18.46 -107.57 6.05
CA GLN A 128 -18.79 -106.43 6.90
C GLN A 128 -17.54 -105.78 7.52
N LEU A 129 -16.58 -106.57 7.99
CA LEU A 129 -15.31 -106.05 8.52
C LEU A 129 -14.48 -105.34 7.43
N GLU A 130 -14.40 -105.90 6.22
CA GLU A 130 -13.72 -105.25 5.10
C GLU A 130 -14.41 -103.94 4.69
N TYR A 131 -15.74 -103.94 4.62
CA TYR A 131 -16.53 -102.74 4.34
C TYR A 131 -16.29 -101.66 5.40
N MET A 132 -16.39 -102.01 6.68
CA MET A 132 -16.14 -101.09 7.79
C MET A 132 -14.71 -100.57 7.81
N THR A 133 -13.73 -101.41 7.46
CA THR A 133 -12.32 -101.00 7.34
C THR A 133 -12.12 -100.01 6.20
N LYS A 134 -12.73 -100.23 5.03
CA LYS A 134 -12.69 -99.28 3.90
C LYS A 134 -13.37 -97.96 4.26
N GLN A 135 -14.52 -98.00 4.94
CA GLN A 135 -15.22 -96.79 5.40
C GLN A 135 -14.40 -96.02 6.43
N LYS A 136 -13.81 -96.71 7.40
CA LYS A 136 -12.89 -96.10 8.37
C LYS A 136 -11.75 -95.38 7.67
N ASN A 137 -11.06 -96.03 6.74
CA ASN A 137 -9.93 -95.42 6.01
C ASN A 137 -10.37 -94.22 5.16
N ARG A 138 -11.59 -94.24 4.62
CA ARG A 138 -12.17 -93.10 3.89
C ARG A 138 -12.41 -91.92 4.83
N VAL A 139 -13.06 -92.15 5.97
CA VAL A 139 -13.33 -91.14 6.99
C VAL A 139 -12.02 -90.58 7.57
N GLU A 140 -11.00 -91.41 7.77
CA GLU A 140 -9.68 -90.95 8.23
C GLU A 140 -9.00 -90.03 7.21
N LYS A 141 -9.11 -90.32 5.91
CA LYS A 141 -8.62 -89.42 4.85
C LYS A 141 -9.40 -88.11 4.79
N GLU A 142 -10.73 -88.17 4.85
CA GLU A 142 -11.61 -86.99 4.87
C GLU A 142 -11.32 -86.12 6.11
N LYS A 143 -11.13 -86.74 7.29
CA LYS A 143 -10.71 -86.06 8.52
C LYS A 143 -9.36 -85.35 8.34
N HIS A 144 -8.37 -86.02 7.75
CA HIS A 144 -7.06 -85.43 7.55
C HIS A 144 -7.10 -84.25 6.57
N GLN A 145 -7.89 -84.36 5.50
CA GLN A 145 -8.13 -83.28 4.55
C GLN A 145 -8.80 -82.07 5.23
N LEU A 146 -9.81 -82.30 6.06
CA LEU A 146 -10.47 -81.24 6.83
C LEU A 146 -9.53 -80.55 7.83
N ILE A 147 -8.59 -81.29 8.43
CA ILE A 147 -7.57 -80.69 9.31
C ILE A 147 -6.68 -79.72 8.53
N ILE A 148 -6.22 -80.12 7.34
CA ILE A 148 -5.40 -79.25 6.46
C ILE A 148 -6.18 -78.01 6.04
N GLU A 149 -7.47 -78.15 5.70
CA GLU A 149 -8.35 -77.02 5.37
C GLU A 149 -8.55 -76.09 6.56
N ILE A 150 -8.70 -76.62 7.78
CA ILE A 150 -8.79 -75.80 9.00
C ILE A 150 -7.48 -75.03 9.24
N ASP A 151 -6.33 -75.69 9.14
CA ASP A 151 -5.03 -75.05 9.36
C ASP A 151 -4.76 -73.94 8.33
N THR A 152 -5.11 -74.18 7.06
CA THR A 152 -4.98 -73.16 6.01
C THR A 152 -5.93 -71.98 6.22
N LEU A 153 -7.19 -72.23 6.58
CA LEU A 153 -8.16 -71.17 6.90
C LEU A 153 -7.76 -70.38 8.14
N GLN A 154 -7.18 -71.01 9.16
CA GLN A 154 -6.61 -70.34 10.33
C GLN A 154 -5.45 -69.42 9.92
N GLY A 155 -4.50 -69.92 9.11
CA GLY A 155 -3.40 -69.09 8.58
C GLY A 155 -3.90 -67.89 7.75
N MET A 156 -4.93 -68.08 6.93
CA MET A 156 -5.56 -66.97 6.20
C MET A 156 -6.23 -65.99 7.15
N THR A 157 -6.92 -66.46 8.19
CA THR A 157 -7.57 -65.62 9.20
C THR A 157 -6.55 -64.76 9.96
N ASP A 158 -5.42 -65.34 10.37
CA ASP A 158 -4.35 -64.61 11.04
C ASP A 158 -3.70 -63.56 10.12
N SER A 159 -3.53 -63.89 8.83
CA SER A 159 -3.02 -62.94 7.85
C SER A 159 -3.99 -61.77 7.63
N LEU A 160 -5.29 -62.04 7.57
CA LEU A 160 -6.34 -61.04 7.45
C LEU A 160 -6.45 -60.18 8.71
N ALA A 161 -6.29 -60.76 9.90
CA ALA A 161 -6.27 -60.02 11.16
C ALA A 161 -5.11 -59.02 11.21
N LYS A 162 -3.91 -59.43 10.78
CA LYS A 162 -2.74 -58.52 10.66
C LYS A 162 -2.96 -57.42 9.62
N ALA A 163 -3.52 -57.77 8.45
CA ALA A 163 -3.85 -56.80 7.41
C ALA A 163 -4.89 -55.78 7.89
N LYS A 164 -5.93 -56.24 8.61
CA LYS A 164 -6.95 -55.41 9.24
C LYS A 164 -6.35 -54.44 10.25
N SER A 165 -5.52 -54.92 11.18
CA SER A 165 -4.86 -54.06 12.18
C SER A 165 -3.96 -52.99 11.53
N SER A 166 -3.23 -53.35 10.47
CA SER A 166 -2.43 -52.38 9.69
C SER A 166 -3.29 -51.35 8.94
N ALA A 167 -4.47 -51.75 8.46
CA ALA A 167 -5.41 -50.85 7.81
C ALA A 167 -6.09 -49.91 8.82
N GLU A 168 -6.49 -50.41 9.99
CA GLU A 168 -7.04 -49.61 11.09
C GLU A 168 -6.03 -48.56 11.57
N SER A 169 -4.78 -48.95 11.82
CA SER A 169 -3.72 -47.99 12.19
C SER A 169 -3.48 -46.92 11.13
N ARG A 170 -3.56 -47.26 9.84
CA ARG A 170 -3.49 -46.28 8.74
C ARG A 170 -4.72 -45.38 8.68
N ALA A 171 -5.90 -45.94 8.90
CA ALA A 171 -7.15 -45.17 8.94
C ALA A 171 -7.13 -44.15 10.08
N ASP A 172 -6.67 -44.55 11.27
CA ASP A 172 -6.51 -43.65 12.42
C ASP A 172 -5.49 -42.53 12.13
N GLY A 173 -4.36 -42.86 11.49
CA GLY A 173 -3.36 -41.86 11.08
C GLY A 173 -3.89 -40.86 10.04
N LEU A 174 -4.71 -41.33 9.09
CA LEU A 174 -5.37 -40.47 8.11
C LEU A 174 -6.46 -39.61 8.77
N GLN A 175 -7.24 -40.18 9.68
CA GLN A 175 -8.28 -39.47 10.43
C GLN A 175 -7.66 -38.34 11.27
N GLY A 176 -6.57 -38.61 12.00
CA GLY A 176 -5.84 -37.57 12.73
C GLY A 176 -5.24 -36.48 11.82
N SER A 177 -4.91 -36.81 10.58
CA SER A 177 -4.46 -35.81 9.59
C SER A 177 -5.62 -34.96 9.05
N VAL A 178 -6.78 -35.58 8.82
CA VAL A 178 -8.02 -34.88 8.46
C VAL A 178 -8.43 -33.91 9.57
N ASP A 179 -8.37 -34.32 10.83
CA ASP A 179 -8.77 -33.47 11.95
C ASP A 179 -7.81 -32.28 12.16
N ARG A 180 -6.50 -32.48 11.95
CA ARG A 180 -5.53 -31.37 11.89
C ARG A 180 -5.83 -30.39 10.76
N LEU A 181 -6.13 -30.90 9.56
CA LEU A 181 -6.47 -30.06 8.41
C LEU A 181 -7.79 -29.31 8.63
N LYS A 182 -8.79 -29.93 9.27
CA LYS A 182 -10.04 -29.26 9.65
C LYS A 182 -9.77 -28.11 10.62
N LEU A 183 -9.02 -28.34 11.69
CA LEU A 183 -8.64 -27.28 12.63
C LEU A 183 -7.90 -26.13 11.94
N GLN A 184 -7.02 -26.45 10.98
CA GLN A 184 -6.32 -25.43 10.20
C GLN A 184 -7.26 -24.66 9.26
N VAL A 185 -8.24 -25.34 8.63
CA VAL A 185 -9.27 -24.69 7.81
C VAL A 185 -10.16 -23.79 8.65
N ASP A 186 -10.56 -24.21 9.85
CA ASP A 186 -11.36 -23.40 10.77
C ASP A 186 -10.60 -22.15 11.22
N ASP A 187 -9.30 -22.29 11.54
CA ASP A 187 -8.44 -21.16 11.88
C ASP A 187 -8.26 -20.19 10.72
N LEU A 188 -7.99 -20.68 9.50
CA LEU A 188 -7.92 -19.86 8.30
C LEU A 188 -9.24 -19.18 7.97
N THR A 189 -10.37 -19.86 8.19
CA THR A 189 -11.70 -19.29 7.99
C THR A 189 -11.95 -18.16 8.99
N ARG A 190 -11.51 -18.33 10.24
CA ARG A 190 -11.61 -17.31 11.28
C ARG A 190 -10.74 -16.09 10.96
N GLN A 191 -9.49 -16.30 10.54
CA GLN A 191 -8.60 -15.24 10.07
C GLN A 191 -9.20 -14.50 8.84
N LEU A 192 -9.84 -15.22 7.92
CA LEU A 192 -10.53 -14.63 6.77
C LEU A 192 -11.70 -13.74 7.20
N THR A 193 -12.51 -14.18 8.16
CA THR A 193 -13.60 -13.35 8.71
C THR A 193 -13.07 -12.12 9.43
N ASP A 194 -11.99 -12.24 10.21
CA ASP A 194 -11.37 -11.11 10.89
C ASP A 194 -10.81 -10.10 9.87
N ALA A 195 -10.11 -10.58 8.84
CA ALA A 195 -9.60 -9.76 7.74
C ALA A 195 -10.72 -9.07 6.95
N ASN A 196 -11.83 -9.75 6.68
CA ASN A 196 -12.99 -9.14 6.03
C ASN A 196 -13.65 -8.07 6.91
N SER A 197 -13.72 -8.29 8.23
CA SER A 197 -14.24 -7.29 9.17
C SER A 197 -13.33 -6.06 9.27
N ALA A 198 -12.01 -6.26 9.24
CA ALA A 198 -11.03 -5.17 9.19
C ALA A 198 -11.12 -4.41 7.87
N LYS A 199 -11.25 -5.12 6.74
CA LYS A 199 -11.49 -4.51 5.42
C LYS A 199 -12.77 -3.67 5.43
N ALA A 200 -13.88 -4.16 5.99
CA ALA A 200 -15.13 -3.40 6.06
C ALA A 200 -14.98 -2.11 6.88
N ARG A 201 -14.28 -2.16 8.02
CA ARG A 201 -13.97 -0.96 8.83
C ARG A 201 -13.10 0.03 8.07
N LEU A 202 -12.02 -0.43 7.46
CA LEU A 202 -11.14 0.43 6.65
C LEU A 202 -11.88 1.04 5.47
N THR A 203 -12.80 0.30 4.85
CA THR A 203 -13.64 0.83 3.75
C THR A 203 -14.57 1.92 4.25
N GLN A 204 -15.16 1.76 5.44
CA GLN A 204 -16.00 2.78 6.07
C GLN A 204 -15.19 4.02 6.47
N GLU A 205 -14.03 3.85 7.11
CA GLU A 205 -13.12 4.97 7.42
C GLU A 205 -12.69 5.71 6.16
N ASN A 206 -12.43 5.01 5.06
CA ASN A 206 -12.07 5.63 3.79
C ASN A 206 -13.23 6.44 3.19
N PHE A 207 -14.47 5.95 3.35
CA PHE A 207 -15.67 6.69 2.96
C PHE A 207 -15.86 7.95 3.82
N ASP A 208 -15.68 7.83 5.13
CA ASP A 208 -15.80 8.95 6.07
C ASP A 208 -14.71 10.00 5.82
N LEU A 209 -13.47 9.58 5.54
CA LEU A 209 -12.36 10.45 5.14
C LEU A 209 -12.62 11.14 3.80
N GLN A 210 -13.18 10.43 2.80
CA GLN A 210 -13.60 11.04 1.54
C GLN A 210 -14.69 12.10 1.75
N HIS A 211 -15.65 11.84 2.64
CA HIS A 211 -16.67 12.82 2.99
C HIS A 211 -16.06 14.04 3.68
N GLN A 212 -15.11 13.84 4.60
CA GLN A 212 -14.37 14.91 5.25
C GLN A 212 -13.56 15.76 4.25
N VAL A 213 -12.94 15.12 3.25
CA VAL A 213 -12.24 15.82 2.17
C VAL A 213 -13.22 16.65 1.35
N GLN A 214 -14.40 16.12 1.00
CA GLN A 214 -15.43 16.89 0.29
C GLN A 214 -15.93 18.09 1.11
N GLU A 215 -16.13 17.93 2.41
CA GLU A 215 -16.51 19.02 3.31
C GLU A 215 -15.40 20.10 3.37
N LEU A 216 -14.14 19.69 3.50
CA LEU A 216 -13.00 20.61 3.50
C LEU A 216 -12.81 21.31 2.15
N ASP A 217 -13.03 20.63 1.03
CA ASP A 217 -13.01 21.24 -0.31
C ASP A 217 -14.13 22.25 -0.48
N SER A 218 -15.33 21.95 0.02
CA SER A 218 -16.45 22.89 0.02
C SER A 218 -16.17 24.12 0.89
N ALA A 219 -15.53 23.93 2.05
CA ALA A 219 -15.11 25.00 2.95
C ALA A 219 -13.99 25.85 2.33
N ASN A 220 -13.02 25.22 1.64
CA ASN A 220 -11.98 25.90 0.88
C ASN A 220 -12.56 26.72 -0.27
N ALA A 221 -13.56 26.19 -0.99
CA ALA A 221 -14.25 26.94 -2.04
C ALA A 221 -15.00 28.15 -1.46
N ALA A 222 -15.64 28.00 -0.30
CA ALA A 222 -16.29 29.12 0.41
C ALA A 222 -15.28 30.18 0.87
N LEU A 223 -14.14 29.75 1.44
CA LEU A 223 -13.03 30.63 1.85
C LEU A 223 -12.39 31.34 0.66
N ALA A 224 -12.20 30.66 -0.47
CA ALA A 224 -11.69 31.27 -1.70
C ALA A 224 -12.64 32.36 -2.23
N LYS A 225 -13.95 32.13 -2.15
CA LYS A 225 -14.98 33.11 -2.52
C LYS A 225 -15.00 34.30 -1.56
N ALA A 226 -14.90 34.06 -0.25
CA ALA A 226 -14.78 35.12 0.75
C ALA A 226 -13.49 35.94 0.57
N LYS A 227 -12.38 35.29 0.24
CA LYS A 227 -11.11 35.94 -0.10
C LYS A 227 -11.25 36.84 -1.33
N SER A 228 -11.92 36.38 -2.39
CA SER A 228 -12.14 37.21 -3.58
C SER A 228 -13.02 38.43 -3.30
N GLN A 229 -14.04 38.27 -2.44
CA GLN A 229 -14.90 39.38 -2.00
C GLN A 229 -14.15 40.39 -1.15
N LEU A 230 -13.34 39.94 -0.19
CA LEU A 230 -12.49 40.81 0.63
C LEU A 230 -11.42 41.52 -0.22
N GLN A 231 -10.87 40.85 -1.22
CA GLN A 231 -9.89 41.44 -2.12
C GLN A 231 -10.53 42.51 -3.01
N ALA A 232 -11.74 42.28 -3.53
CA ALA A 232 -12.51 43.30 -4.24
C ALA A 232 -12.83 44.51 -3.34
N SER A 233 -13.23 44.27 -2.08
CA SER A 233 -13.44 45.36 -1.11
C SER A 233 -12.17 46.13 -0.79
N ASN A 234 -11.01 45.46 -0.76
CA ASN A 234 -9.72 46.11 -0.50
C ASN A 234 -9.28 46.95 -1.70
N ASP A 235 -9.53 46.48 -2.92
CA ASP A 235 -9.28 47.24 -4.14
C ASP A 235 -10.21 48.46 -4.27
N ASP A 236 -11.47 48.35 -3.84
CA ASP A 236 -12.38 49.50 -3.76
C ASP A 236 -11.96 50.52 -2.68
N LEU A 237 -11.48 50.07 -1.51
CA LEU A 237 -10.92 50.94 -0.48
C LEU A 237 -9.64 51.64 -0.94
N LYS A 238 -8.78 50.95 -1.71
CA LYS A 238 -7.60 51.56 -2.34
C LYS A 238 -7.98 52.64 -3.35
N ARG A 239 -9.01 52.40 -4.17
CA ARG A 239 -9.55 53.41 -5.10
C ARG A 239 -10.09 54.62 -4.36
N GLN A 240 -10.83 54.42 -3.27
CA GLN A 240 -11.31 55.52 -2.42
C GLN A 240 -10.15 56.30 -1.79
N LEU A 241 -9.10 55.63 -1.34
CA LEU A 241 -7.90 56.28 -0.79
C LEU A 241 -7.14 57.09 -1.84
N ASP A 242 -7.02 56.58 -3.07
CA ASP A 242 -6.42 57.31 -4.20
C ASP A 242 -7.25 58.52 -4.60
N ASP A 243 -8.58 58.41 -4.59
CA ASP A 243 -9.49 59.54 -4.86
C ASP A 243 -9.44 60.60 -3.75
N GLU A 244 -9.36 60.19 -2.47
CA GLU A 244 -9.12 61.12 -1.36
C GLU A 244 -7.73 61.77 -1.43
N SER A 245 -6.70 61.04 -1.87
CA SER A 245 -5.35 61.58 -2.07
C SER A 245 -5.33 62.62 -3.20
N ARG A 246 -6.05 62.37 -4.30
CA ARG A 246 -6.26 63.34 -5.39
C ARG A 246 -7.06 64.55 -4.95
N GLN A 247 -8.14 64.36 -4.16
CA GLN A 247 -8.89 65.47 -3.58
C GLN A 247 -8.02 66.31 -2.64
N ARG A 248 -7.15 65.68 -1.85
CA ARG A 248 -6.20 66.36 -0.97
C ARG A 248 -5.16 67.15 -1.75
N GLN A 249 -4.63 66.61 -2.85
CA GLN A 249 -3.76 67.34 -3.78
C GLN A 249 -4.49 68.53 -4.41
N ASN A 250 -5.74 68.36 -4.87
CA ASN A 250 -6.54 69.45 -5.42
C ASN A 250 -6.82 70.54 -4.38
N LEU A 251 -7.16 70.16 -3.14
CA LEU A 251 -7.33 71.10 -2.03
C LEU A 251 -6.02 71.81 -1.67
N GLN A 252 -4.88 71.14 -1.80
CA GLN A 252 -3.57 71.74 -1.55
C GLN A 252 -3.15 72.71 -2.67
N VAL A 253 -3.50 72.43 -3.92
CA VAL A 253 -3.36 73.37 -5.04
C VAL A 253 -4.28 74.58 -4.83
N GLN A 254 -5.55 74.37 -4.45
CA GLN A 254 -6.47 75.46 -4.11
C GLN A 254 -6.00 76.28 -2.92
N PHE A 255 -5.45 75.65 -1.88
CA PHE A 255 -4.86 76.32 -0.73
C PHE A 255 -3.65 77.16 -1.12
N SER A 256 -2.77 76.62 -1.98
CA SER A 256 -1.62 77.37 -2.53
C SER A 256 -2.07 78.56 -3.39
N GLN A 257 -3.18 78.40 -4.12
CA GLN A 257 -3.79 79.47 -4.92
C GLN A 257 -4.38 80.57 -4.02
N LEU A 258 -5.15 80.19 -3.01
CA LEU A 258 -5.71 81.11 -2.00
C LEU A 258 -4.63 81.80 -1.18
N GLN A 259 -3.49 81.14 -0.94
CA GLN A 259 -2.35 81.72 -0.27
C GLN A 259 -1.61 82.71 -1.18
N SER A 260 -1.47 82.43 -2.48
CA SER A 260 -0.99 83.41 -3.45
C SER A 260 -1.95 84.60 -3.60
N ASP A 261 -3.25 84.38 -3.54
CA ASP A 261 -4.25 85.44 -3.58
C ASP A 261 -4.24 86.28 -2.29
N TYR A 262 -4.00 85.65 -1.14
CA TYR A 262 -3.78 86.32 0.14
C TYR A 262 -2.51 87.17 0.12
N ASP A 263 -1.39 86.64 -0.39
CA ASP A 263 -0.13 87.38 -0.53
C ASP A 263 -0.26 88.55 -1.52
N ASN A 264 -1.00 88.36 -2.62
CA ASN A 264 -1.33 89.42 -3.57
C ASN A 264 -2.26 90.49 -2.97
N LEU A 265 -3.18 90.11 -2.08
CA LEU A 265 -4.06 91.04 -1.37
C LEU A 265 -3.31 91.80 -0.27
N ASN A 266 -2.31 91.16 0.36
CA ASN A 266 -1.44 91.78 1.35
C ASN A 266 -0.47 92.77 0.69
N ALA A 267 0.08 92.45 -0.49
CA ALA A 267 0.87 93.37 -1.31
C ALA A 267 0.05 94.59 -1.76
N ARG A 268 -1.24 94.40 -2.10
CA ARG A 268 -2.17 95.51 -2.38
C ARG A 268 -2.48 96.36 -1.16
N TYR A 269 -2.59 95.76 0.03
CA TYR A 269 -2.81 96.49 1.29
C TYR A 269 -1.58 97.30 1.72
N GLU A 270 -0.36 96.80 1.49
CA GLU A 270 0.90 97.52 1.70
C GLU A 270 1.07 98.68 0.70
N GLU A 271 0.75 98.48 -0.59
CA GLU A 271 0.72 99.55 -1.59
C GLU A 271 -0.34 100.63 -1.27
N GLU A 272 -1.51 100.24 -0.75
CA GLU A 272 -2.60 101.17 -0.40
C GLU A 272 -2.27 101.99 0.87
N SER A 273 -1.52 101.43 1.83
CA SER A 273 -1.00 102.12 3.02
C SER A 273 0.11 103.13 2.68
N GLU A 274 1.00 102.85 1.72
CA GLU A 274 2.02 103.80 1.23
C GLU A 274 1.41 104.90 0.33
N SER A 275 0.34 104.58 -0.41
CA SER A 275 -0.40 105.56 -1.23
C SER A 275 -1.14 106.61 -0.38
N ALA A 276 -1.66 106.25 0.79
CA ALA A 276 -2.36 107.16 1.71
C ALA A 276 -1.42 108.20 2.37
N SER A 277 -0.13 107.87 2.53
CA SER A 277 0.92 108.77 3.04
C SER A 277 1.38 109.79 1.99
N THR A 278 1.41 109.39 0.72
CA THR A 278 1.86 110.22 -0.41
C THR A 278 0.74 111.12 -0.98
N LEU A 279 -0.52 110.68 -0.94
CA LEU A 279 -1.71 111.45 -1.36
C LEU A 279 -1.98 112.71 -0.50
N ARG A 280 -1.53 112.74 0.76
CA ARG A 280 -1.62 113.93 1.64
C ARG A 280 -0.67 115.06 1.23
N THR A 281 0.36 114.77 0.43
CA THR A 281 1.43 115.72 0.07
C THR A 281 1.31 116.21 -1.39
N GLN A 282 0.58 115.48 -2.26
CA GLN A 282 0.44 115.77 -3.69
C GLN A 282 -0.84 116.57 -4.06
N LEU A 283 -1.83 116.63 -3.17
CA LEU A 283 -3.07 117.42 -3.34
C LEU A 283 -2.81 118.96 -3.42
N SER A 284 -1.62 119.41 -3.03
CA SER A 284 -1.21 120.83 -3.05
C SER A 284 -0.56 121.29 -4.36
N LYS A 285 -0.18 120.39 -5.29
CA LYS A 285 0.59 120.74 -6.50
C LYS A 285 -0.15 120.58 -7.84
N VAL A 286 -1.22 119.78 -7.90
CA VAL A 286 -1.83 119.35 -9.17
C VAL A 286 -2.92 120.30 -9.70
N ASN A 287 -3.30 121.36 -8.96
CA ASN A 287 -4.15 122.44 -9.50
C ASN A 287 -3.47 123.30 -10.58
N ALA A 288 -2.16 123.16 -10.81
CA ALA A 288 -1.40 124.00 -11.73
C ALA A 288 -1.04 123.34 -13.09
N GLU A 289 -1.09 122.01 -13.23
CA GLU A 289 -0.50 121.32 -14.41
C GLU A 289 -1.51 120.65 -15.34
N PHE A 290 -2.81 120.85 -15.09
CA PHE A 290 -3.93 120.43 -15.96
C PHE A 290 -3.93 121.10 -17.35
N ALA A 291 -3.15 122.17 -17.53
CA ALA A 291 -3.07 122.89 -18.80
C ALA A 291 -2.04 122.31 -19.79
N ALA A 292 -1.17 121.38 -19.37
CA ALA A 292 0.00 120.94 -20.16
C ALA A 292 -0.19 119.62 -20.93
N LEU A 293 -1.33 119.53 -21.62
CA LEU A 293 -1.43 118.88 -22.92
C LEU A 293 -1.36 117.33 -22.93
N LYS A 294 -2.45 116.62 -23.25
CA LYS A 294 -3.21 116.70 -24.51
C LYS A 294 -2.39 116.42 -25.79
N ALA A 295 -1.04 116.37 -25.71
CA ALA A 295 -0.13 116.06 -26.82
C ALA A 295 0.39 114.60 -26.81
N ARG A 296 0.08 113.80 -25.79
CA ARG A 296 0.50 112.38 -25.70
C ARG A 296 -0.47 111.37 -26.34
N PHE A 297 -1.72 111.76 -26.60
CA PHE A 297 -2.79 110.86 -27.04
C PHE A 297 -2.67 110.29 -28.47
N GLU A 298 -1.78 110.84 -29.31
CA GLU A 298 -1.60 110.35 -30.69
C GLU A 298 -0.72 109.08 -30.77
N LYS A 299 0.00 108.71 -29.70
CA LYS A 299 0.93 107.56 -29.70
C LYS A 299 0.29 106.23 -29.26
N GLU A 300 -0.87 106.26 -28.60
CA GLU A 300 -1.57 105.07 -28.07
C GLU A 300 -2.40 104.31 -29.13
N LEU A 301 -2.74 104.95 -30.25
CA LEU A 301 -3.63 104.38 -31.27
C LEU A 301 -2.94 103.34 -32.18
N MET A 302 -1.61 103.41 -32.37
CA MET A 302 -0.86 102.45 -33.20
C MET A 302 -0.54 101.15 -32.45
N ALA A 303 -0.29 101.19 -31.14
CA ALA A 303 0.02 100.00 -30.33
C ALA A 303 -1.18 99.04 -30.17
N LYS A 304 -2.42 99.56 -30.20
CA LYS A 304 -3.65 98.74 -30.09
C LYS A 304 -4.01 97.98 -31.36
N SER A 305 -3.49 98.39 -32.52
CA SER A 305 -3.74 97.75 -33.81
C SER A 305 -2.95 96.44 -33.97
N GLU A 306 -1.70 96.40 -33.50
CA GLU A 306 -0.81 95.23 -33.62
C GLU A 306 -1.17 94.12 -32.62
N GLU A 307 -1.64 94.46 -31.41
CA GLU A 307 -2.14 93.48 -30.42
C GLU A 307 -3.36 92.66 -30.91
N LEU A 308 -4.23 93.26 -31.73
CA LEU A 308 -5.45 92.62 -32.23
C LEU A 308 -5.19 91.61 -33.36
N GLU A 309 -4.17 91.82 -34.20
CA GLU A 309 -3.81 90.88 -35.27
C GLU A 309 -3.06 89.64 -34.74
N GLU A 310 -2.27 89.79 -33.68
CA GLU A 310 -1.56 88.68 -33.04
C GLU A 310 -2.50 87.74 -32.26
N LEU A 311 -3.49 88.31 -31.55
CA LEU A 311 -4.56 87.57 -30.88
C LEU A 311 -5.38 86.72 -31.87
N ARG A 312 -5.63 87.26 -33.07
CA ARG A 312 -6.38 86.54 -34.12
C ARG A 312 -5.60 85.36 -34.69
N ARG A 313 -4.28 85.48 -34.86
CA ARG A 313 -3.40 84.35 -35.28
C ARG A 313 -3.34 83.24 -34.23
N ARG A 314 -3.28 83.58 -32.94
CA ARG A 314 -3.27 82.61 -31.84
C ARG A 314 -4.61 81.87 -31.69
N LEU A 315 -5.73 82.57 -31.90
CA LEU A 315 -7.05 81.93 -31.86
C LEU A 315 -7.26 80.95 -33.02
N ASN A 316 -6.81 81.28 -34.23
CA ASN A 316 -6.93 80.37 -35.39
C ASN A 316 -6.04 79.11 -35.27
N THR A 317 -4.83 79.24 -34.72
CA THR A 317 -3.98 78.07 -34.43
C THR A 317 -4.56 77.20 -33.31
N ARG A 318 -5.20 77.81 -32.30
CA ARG A 318 -5.90 77.07 -31.24
C ARG A 318 -7.14 76.34 -31.76
N ILE A 319 -7.89 76.93 -32.70
CA ILE A 319 -9.03 76.28 -33.35
C ILE A 319 -8.56 75.06 -34.17
N ALA A 320 -7.50 75.20 -34.98
CA ALA A 320 -6.97 74.08 -35.76
C ALA A 320 -6.45 72.91 -34.87
N GLN A 321 -5.83 73.21 -33.73
CA GLN A 321 -5.42 72.19 -32.76
C GLN A 321 -6.60 71.46 -32.12
N LEU A 322 -7.67 72.19 -31.77
CA LEU A 322 -8.87 71.60 -31.19
C LEU A 322 -9.66 70.75 -32.21
N GLU A 323 -9.61 71.12 -33.49
CA GLU A 323 -10.21 70.32 -34.58
C GLU A 323 -9.44 69.01 -34.79
N ASP A 324 -8.11 69.02 -34.77
CA ASP A 324 -7.26 67.82 -34.88
C ASP A 324 -7.39 66.89 -33.65
N GLU A 325 -7.51 67.45 -32.44
CA GLU A 325 -7.86 66.70 -31.22
C GLU A 325 -9.27 66.08 -31.31
N CYS A 326 -10.23 66.77 -31.90
CA CYS A 326 -11.57 66.21 -32.10
C CYS A 326 -11.58 65.05 -33.12
N GLU A 327 -10.81 65.14 -34.21
CA GLU A 327 -10.69 64.06 -35.20
C GLU A 327 -9.97 62.83 -34.64
N THR A 328 -8.90 63.02 -33.88
CA THR A 328 -8.19 61.91 -33.20
C THR A 328 -9.08 61.22 -32.16
N LEU A 329 -9.88 61.97 -31.39
CA LEU A 329 -10.86 61.41 -30.45
C LEU A 329 -11.98 60.65 -31.18
N ARG A 330 -12.47 61.15 -32.32
CA ARG A 330 -13.46 60.44 -33.14
C ARG A 330 -12.91 59.13 -33.71
N ALA A 331 -11.67 59.13 -34.20
CA ALA A 331 -11.00 57.93 -34.69
C ALA A 331 -10.82 56.88 -33.57
N ARG A 332 -10.46 57.33 -32.36
CA ARG A 332 -10.35 56.47 -31.18
C ARG A 332 -11.70 55.88 -30.77
N ASN A 333 -12.77 56.66 -30.82
CA ASN A 333 -14.12 56.20 -30.49
C ASN A 333 -14.62 55.14 -31.49
N ASN A 334 -14.39 55.34 -32.79
CA ASN A 334 -14.69 54.34 -33.82
C ASN A 334 -13.93 53.02 -33.62
N ASN A 335 -12.68 53.07 -33.16
CA ASN A 335 -11.90 51.86 -32.84
C ASN A 335 -12.42 51.15 -31.58
N LEU A 336 -12.90 51.91 -30.59
CA LEU A 336 -13.55 51.37 -29.39
C LEU A 336 -14.90 50.70 -29.73
N GLU A 337 -15.68 51.25 -30.66
CA GLU A 337 -16.92 50.61 -31.12
C GLU A 337 -16.66 49.30 -31.86
N LYS A 338 -15.61 49.22 -32.69
CA LYS A 338 -15.22 47.98 -33.38
C LYS A 338 -14.75 46.89 -32.41
N THR A 339 -13.99 47.26 -31.38
CA THR A 339 -13.53 46.31 -30.35
C THR A 339 -14.68 45.85 -29.46
N LYS A 340 -15.60 46.74 -29.10
CA LYS A 340 -16.85 46.38 -28.41
C LYS A 340 -17.68 45.38 -29.22
N ALA A 341 -17.82 45.58 -30.54
CA ALA A 341 -18.55 44.66 -31.41
C ALA A 341 -17.91 43.26 -31.47
N LYS A 342 -16.57 43.17 -31.53
CA LYS A 342 -15.84 41.89 -31.48
C LYS A 342 -16.02 41.15 -30.16
N LEU A 343 -15.81 41.84 -29.04
CA LEU A 343 -16.00 41.25 -27.71
C LEU A 343 -17.45 40.78 -27.49
N THR A 344 -18.43 41.51 -28.04
CA THR A 344 -19.84 41.11 -27.97
C THR A 344 -20.12 39.84 -28.79
N ALA A 345 -19.40 39.61 -29.89
CA ALA A 345 -19.51 38.39 -30.69
C ALA A 345 -18.86 37.18 -29.98
N GLU A 346 -17.66 37.36 -29.40
CA GLU A 346 -16.97 36.33 -28.61
C GLU A 346 -17.80 35.91 -27.38
N ILE A 347 -18.44 36.86 -26.69
CA ILE A 347 -19.35 36.54 -25.57
C ILE A 347 -20.51 35.66 -26.04
N LYS A 348 -21.08 35.91 -27.23
CA LYS A 348 -22.17 35.09 -27.78
C LYS A 348 -21.70 33.67 -28.13
N GLU A 349 -20.52 33.52 -28.72
CA GLU A 349 -19.94 32.20 -29.00
C GLU A 349 -19.68 31.40 -27.72
N ILE A 350 -19.08 32.03 -26.71
CA ILE A 350 -18.82 31.40 -25.40
C ILE A 350 -20.15 31.02 -24.72
N THR A 351 -21.20 31.84 -24.86
CA THR A 351 -22.53 31.53 -24.30
C THR A 351 -23.13 30.29 -24.97
N ILE A 352 -22.99 30.15 -26.29
CA ILE A 352 -23.46 28.96 -27.03
C ILE A 352 -22.66 27.71 -26.64
N GLU A 353 -21.33 27.82 -26.47
CA GLU A 353 -20.50 26.71 -25.98
C GLU A 353 -20.86 26.29 -24.55
N LEU A 354 -21.20 27.26 -23.68
CA LEU A 354 -21.67 26.99 -22.33
C LEU A 354 -23.01 26.25 -22.35
N GLU A 355 -23.96 26.66 -23.17
CA GLU A 355 -25.26 25.97 -23.32
C GLU A 355 -25.08 24.54 -23.86
N ASN A 356 -24.20 24.33 -24.84
CA ASN A 356 -23.91 23.01 -25.39
C ASN A 356 -23.23 22.08 -24.36
N THR A 357 -22.26 22.58 -23.59
CA THR A 357 -21.63 21.81 -22.52
C THR A 357 -22.62 21.49 -21.40
N GLN A 358 -23.54 22.39 -21.09
CA GLN A 358 -24.61 22.17 -20.12
C GLN A 358 -25.59 21.08 -20.56
N ILE A 359 -25.91 20.98 -21.86
CA ILE A 359 -26.71 19.88 -22.44
C ILE A 359 -25.96 18.55 -22.32
N ILE A 360 -24.67 18.50 -22.66
CA ILE A 360 -23.83 17.29 -22.54
C ILE A 360 -23.80 16.80 -21.08
N VAL A 361 -23.64 17.71 -20.13
CA VAL A 361 -23.65 17.38 -18.69
C VAL A 361 -25.01 16.81 -18.27
N GLN A 362 -26.12 17.36 -18.75
CA GLN A 362 -27.46 16.82 -18.47
C GLN A 362 -27.65 15.40 -19.02
N ASP A 363 -27.18 15.13 -20.23
CA ASP A 363 -27.30 13.80 -20.84
C ASP A 363 -26.40 12.76 -20.17
N LEU A 364 -25.17 13.14 -19.80
CA LEU A 364 -24.29 12.29 -18.98
C LEU A 364 -24.90 12.01 -17.60
N THR A 365 -25.56 12.99 -16.99
CA THR A 365 -26.24 12.82 -15.69
C THR A 365 -27.40 11.83 -15.80
N LYS A 366 -28.20 11.90 -16.89
CA LYS A 366 -29.26 10.92 -17.16
C LYS A 366 -28.69 9.52 -17.40
N ARG A 367 -27.56 9.42 -18.11
CA ARG A 367 -26.86 8.15 -18.37
C ARG A 367 -26.32 7.53 -17.09
N ASN A 368 -25.73 8.34 -16.21
CA ASN A 368 -25.28 7.86 -14.90
C ASN A 368 -26.44 7.34 -14.04
N ARG A 369 -27.57 8.06 -13.98
CA ARG A 369 -28.76 7.57 -13.25
C ARG A 369 -29.32 6.26 -13.81
N THR A 370 -29.24 6.04 -15.13
CA THR A 370 -29.68 4.77 -15.73
C THR A 370 -28.73 3.64 -15.37
N LEU A 371 -27.42 3.87 -15.42
CA LEU A 371 -26.41 2.89 -15.00
C LEU A 371 -26.48 2.60 -13.49
N GLU A 372 -26.73 3.59 -12.65
CA GLU A 372 -26.95 3.43 -11.21
C GLU A 372 -28.18 2.55 -10.92
N ASN A 373 -29.27 2.74 -11.68
CA ASN A 373 -30.46 1.89 -11.56
C ASN A 373 -30.19 0.46 -12.02
N GLU A 374 -29.50 0.26 -13.16
CA GLU A 374 -29.11 -1.07 -13.64
C GLU A 374 -28.18 -1.78 -12.63
N ASN A 375 -27.22 -1.05 -12.07
CA ASN A 375 -26.32 -1.57 -11.05
C ASN A 375 -27.08 -1.95 -9.77
N GLY A 376 -28.05 -1.12 -9.34
CA GLY A 376 -28.93 -1.44 -8.22
C GLY A 376 -29.79 -2.68 -8.46
N ILE A 377 -30.25 -2.93 -9.69
CA ILE A 377 -30.99 -4.15 -10.06
C ILE A 377 -30.06 -5.37 -10.01
N LEU A 378 -28.84 -5.26 -10.55
CA LEU A 378 -27.84 -6.33 -10.49
C LEU A 378 -27.40 -6.64 -9.07
N GLN A 379 -27.27 -5.62 -8.22
CA GLN A 379 -26.96 -5.77 -6.80
C GLN A 379 -28.05 -6.58 -6.08
N ARG A 380 -29.33 -6.21 -6.25
CA ARG A 380 -30.45 -6.98 -5.69
C ARG A 380 -30.48 -8.41 -6.21
N ARG A 381 -30.15 -8.62 -7.48
CA ARG A 381 -30.09 -9.96 -8.06
C ARG A 381 -28.97 -10.80 -7.45
N CYS A 382 -27.81 -10.21 -7.16
CA CYS A 382 -26.72 -10.86 -6.43
C CYS A 382 -27.14 -11.19 -4.98
N ASP A 383 -27.87 -10.29 -4.31
CA ASP A 383 -28.37 -10.51 -2.96
C ASP A 383 -29.41 -11.64 -2.91
N GLU A 384 -30.34 -11.68 -3.88
CA GLU A 384 -31.31 -12.76 -4.07
C GLU A 384 -30.62 -14.11 -4.27
N LEU A 385 -29.64 -14.18 -5.18
CA LEU A 385 -28.88 -15.41 -5.42
C LEU A 385 -28.04 -15.81 -4.20
N GLY A 386 -27.51 -14.84 -3.44
CA GLY A 386 -26.81 -15.08 -2.19
C GLY A 386 -27.72 -15.67 -1.09
N ALA A 387 -28.95 -15.18 -1.00
CA ALA A 387 -29.97 -15.72 -0.10
C ALA A 387 -30.38 -17.15 -0.52
N GLU A 388 -30.55 -17.39 -1.82
CA GLU A 388 -30.92 -18.70 -2.38
C GLU A 388 -29.81 -19.75 -2.15
N VAL A 389 -28.54 -19.37 -2.34
CA VAL A 389 -27.39 -20.23 -2.01
C VAL A 389 -27.32 -20.54 -0.52
N SER A 390 -27.64 -19.57 0.34
CA SER A 390 -27.66 -19.77 1.79
C SER A 390 -28.80 -20.72 2.22
N ALA A 391 -29.98 -20.59 1.60
CA ALA A 391 -31.10 -21.50 1.81
C ALA A 391 -30.76 -22.93 1.35
N LEU A 392 -30.19 -23.09 0.15
CA LEU A 392 -29.77 -24.40 -0.36
C LEU A 392 -28.66 -25.05 0.49
N ARG A 393 -27.75 -24.25 1.06
CA ARG A 393 -26.74 -24.75 2.01
C ARG A 393 -27.36 -25.23 3.32
N ALA A 394 -28.36 -24.50 3.84
CA ALA A 394 -29.10 -24.92 5.03
C ALA A 394 -29.92 -26.20 4.78
N GLU A 395 -30.57 -26.31 3.61
CA GLU A 395 -31.31 -27.50 3.21
C GLU A 395 -30.37 -28.71 3.02
N LYS A 396 -29.21 -28.51 2.39
CA LYS A 396 -28.16 -29.53 2.30
C LYS A 396 -27.72 -30.02 3.68
N ALA A 397 -27.47 -29.11 4.63
CA ALA A 397 -27.09 -29.48 5.99
C ALA A 397 -28.20 -30.26 6.73
N SER A 398 -29.46 -29.88 6.51
CA SER A 398 -30.62 -30.61 7.03
C SER A 398 -30.71 -32.03 6.45
N LEU A 399 -30.53 -32.17 5.13
CA LEU A 399 -30.52 -33.47 4.46
C LEU A 399 -29.32 -34.34 4.88
N GLU A 400 -28.14 -33.76 5.10
CA GLU A 400 -26.97 -34.47 5.64
C GLU A 400 -27.23 -34.98 7.06
N ALA A 401 -27.89 -34.18 7.91
CA ALA A 401 -28.31 -34.60 9.24
C ALA A 401 -29.37 -35.73 9.20
N GLU A 402 -30.30 -35.67 8.24
CA GLU A 402 -31.29 -36.72 8.02
C GLU A 402 -30.65 -38.02 7.52
N VAL A 403 -29.69 -37.93 6.58
CA VAL A 403 -28.90 -39.07 6.11
C VAL A 403 -28.10 -39.70 7.25
N HIS A 404 -27.54 -38.88 8.15
CA HIS A 404 -26.84 -39.40 9.32
C HIS A 404 -27.80 -40.11 10.28
N ARG A 405 -28.97 -39.53 10.58
CA ARG A 405 -30.01 -40.19 11.38
C ARG A 405 -30.49 -41.50 10.77
N LEU A 406 -30.73 -41.54 9.45
CA LEU A 406 -31.13 -42.75 8.75
C LEU A 406 -30.02 -43.81 8.73
N ARG A 407 -28.74 -43.42 8.66
CA ARG A 407 -27.62 -44.37 8.80
C ARG A 407 -27.55 -44.99 10.19
N VAL A 408 -27.76 -44.19 11.23
CA VAL A 408 -27.80 -44.69 12.62
C VAL A 408 -28.99 -45.64 12.79
N ALA A 409 -30.20 -45.25 12.36
CA ALA A 409 -31.38 -46.11 12.41
C ALA A 409 -31.21 -47.42 11.60
N ASN A 410 -30.52 -47.36 10.45
CA ASN A 410 -30.24 -48.55 9.65
C ASN A 410 -29.20 -49.46 10.32
N ALA A 411 -28.19 -48.90 10.99
CA ALA A 411 -27.25 -49.67 11.80
C ALA A 411 -27.96 -50.38 12.97
N GLU A 412 -28.85 -49.68 13.68
CA GLU A 412 -29.66 -50.25 14.76
C GLU A 412 -30.61 -51.35 14.26
N LEU A 413 -31.25 -51.16 13.10
CA LEU A 413 -32.10 -52.18 12.47
C LEU A 413 -31.28 -53.39 12.00
N THR A 414 -30.06 -53.18 11.51
CA THR A 414 -29.15 -54.26 11.11
C THR A 414 -28.70 -55.06 12.32
N GLU A 415 -28.31 -54.41 13.40
CA GLU A 415 -27.95 -55.07 14.66
C GLU A 415 -29.15 -55.84 15.25
N ARG A 416 -30.35 -55.26 15.18
CA ARG A 416 -31.58 -55.94 15.59
C ARG A 416 -31.89 -57.15 14.72
N ASN A 417 -31.62 -57.09 13.42
CA ASN A 417 -31.78 -58.21 12.49
C ASN A 417 -30.73 -59.31 12.74
N ASP A 418 -29.47 -58.95 13.02
CA ASP A 418 -28.42 -59.90 13.39
C ASP A 418 -28.75 -60.60 14.71
N ASN A 419 -29.28 -59.87 15.69
CA ASN A 419 -29.73 -60.44 16.95
C ASN A 419 -30.92 -61.38 16.75
N LEU A 420 -31.91 -61.00 15.95
CA LEU A 420 -33.02 -61.88 15.58
C LEU A 420 -32.55 -63.10 14.79
N GLN A 421 -31.54 -62.99 13.91
CA GLN A 421 -30.96 -64.14 13.21
C GLN A 421 -30.22 -65.08 14.15
N ARG A 422 -29.48 -64.56 15.15
CA ARG A 422 -28.84 -65.39 16.18
C ARG A 422 -29.87 -66.09 17.05
N GLU A 423 -30.93 -65.40 17.43
CA GLU A 423 -32.03 -65.96 18.22
C GLU A 423 -32.80 -67.03 17.42
N ASN A 424 -33.07 -66.76 16.14
CA ASN A 424 -33.72 -67.72 15.24
C ASN A 424 -32.82 -68.94 14.97
N LYS A 425 -31.50 -68.76 14.88
CA LYS A 425 -30.54 -69.87 14.81
C LYS A 425 -30.54 -70.69 16.10
N ASN A 426 -30.50 -70.05 17.27
CA ASN A 426 -30.61 -70.73 18.55
C ASN A 426 -31.92 -71.52 18.69
N LEU A 427 -33.05 -70.93 18.28
CA LEU A 427 -34.35 -71.60 18.29
C LEU A 427 -34.41 -72.76 17.28
N SER A 428 -33.78 -72.61 16.10
CA SER A 428 -33.63 -73.71 15.14
C SER A 428 -32.75 -74.84 15.66
N ASP A 429 -31.65 -74.52 16.34
CA ASP A 429 -30.74 -75.50 16.94
C ASP A 429 -31.43 -76.22 18.12
N GLN A 430 -32.15 -75.50 18.97
CA GLN A 430 -33.01 -76.08 20.03
C GLN A 430 -34.13 -76.94 19.46
N LEU A 431 -34.77 -76.53 18.36
CA LEU A 431 -35.78 -77.33 17.67
C LEU A 431 -35.17 -78.62 17.09
N ARG A 432 -33.94 -78.53 16.56
CA ARG A 432 -33.21 -79.68 16.02
C ARG A 432 -32.79 -80.66 17.13
N GLU A 433 -32.32 -80.15 18.26
CA GLU A 433 -32.04 -80.95 19.46
C GLU A 433 -33.31 -81.60 20.01
N ALA A 434 -34.42 -80.87 20.11
CA ALA A 434 -35.70 -81.43 20.52
C ALA A 434 -36.23 -82.49 19.53
N GLN A 435 -36.02 -82.31 18.22
CA GLN A 435 -36.37 -83.31 17.20
C GLN A 435 -35.48 -84.56 17.27
N LEU A 436 -34.20 -84.41 17.61
CA LEU A 436 -33.28 -85.53 17.82
C LEU A 436 -33.65 -86.29 19.10
N ALA A 437 -33.88 -85.58 20.21
CA ALA A 437 -34.37 -86.17 21.46
C ALA A 437 -35.72 -86.88 21.27
N LEU A 438 -36.62 -86.33 20.45
CA LEU A 438 -37.89 -86.99 20.10
C LEU A 438 -37.68 -88.23 19.23
N LYS A 439 -36.69 -88.24 18.32
CA LYS A 439 -36.36 -89.43 17.51
C LYS A 439 -35.75 -90.53 18.36
N ASP A 440 -34.88 -90.18 19.31
CA ASP A 440 -34.25 -91.13 20.22
C ASP A 440 -35.27 -91.68 21.23
N ALA A 441 -36.14 -90.84 21.79
CA ALA A 441 -37.26 -91.27 22.62
C ALA A 441 -38.25 -92.17 21.85
N ASN A 442 -38.49 -91.93 20.56
CA ASN A 442 -39.33 -92.80 19.74
C ASN A 442 -38.64 -94.14 19.40
N ARG A 443 -37.30 -94.19 19.31
CA ARG A 443 -36.55 -95.44 19.18
C ARG A 443 -36.63 -96.26 20.46
N GLU A 444 -36.35 -95.64 21.60
CA GLU A 444 -36.47 -96.28 22.92
C GLU A 444 -37.90 -96.77 23.19
N LEU A 445 -38.92 -95.99 22.82
CA LEU A 445 -40.32 -96.40 22.95
C LEU A 445 -40.67 -97.62 22.08
N ASN A 446 -40.11 -97.71 20.86
CA ASN A 446 -40.36 -98.85 19.97
C ASN A 446 -39.60 -100.10 20.42
N GLU A 447 -38.38 -99.95 20.93
CA GLU A 447 -37.59 -101.03 21.55
C GLU A 447 -38.28 -101.56 22.82
N LEU A 448 -38.79 -100.67 23.68
CA LEU A 448 -39.56 -101.05 24.88
C LEU A 448 -40.89 -101.74 24.53
N ARG A 449 -41.55 -101.36 23.43
CA ARG A 449 -42.75 -102.04 22.94
C ARG A 449 -42.45 -103.45 22.41
N GLN A 450 -41.31 -103.66 21.76
CA GLN A 450 -40.85 -104.99 21.34
C GLN A 450 -40.48 -105.89 22.52
N ILE A 451 -39.74 -105.35 23.49
CA ILE A 451 -39.34 -106.08 24.71
C ILE A 451 -40.58 -106.48 25.53
N ARG A 452 -41.57 -105.59 25.64
CA ARG A 452 -42.84 -105.89 26.33
C ARG A 452 -43.60 -107.04 25.67
N ALA A 453 -43.65 -107.09 24.34
CA ALA A 453 -44.31 -108.18 23.61
C ALA A 453 -43.58 -109.53 23.79
N GLN A 454 -42.24 -109.51 23.88
CA GLN A 454 -41.44 -110.70 24.19
C GLN A 454 -41.65 -111.19 25.63
N LEU A 455 -41.69 -110.29 26.61
CA LEU A 455 -41.92 -110.62 28.03
C LEU A 455 -43.34 -111.14 28.31
N GLU A 456 -44.35 -110.66 27.57
CA GLU A 456 -45.73 -111.19 27.67
C GLU A 456 -45.82 -112.64 27.12
N MET A 457 -45.04 -113.02 26.10
CA MET A 457 -44.95 -114.41 25.61
C MET A 457 -44.14 -115.33 26.54
N GLU A 458 -43.06 -114.82 27.16
CA GLU A 458 -42.24 -115.59 28.10
C GLU A 458 -42.99 -115.90 29.41
N ARG A 459 -43.83 -114.97 29.90
CA ARG A 459 -44.69 -115.18 31.07
C ARG A 459 -45.63 -116.37 30.90
N ASP A 460 -46.29 -116.50 29.75
CA ASP A 460 -47.29 -117.55 29.52
C ASP A 460 -46.64 -118.94 29.34
N SER A 461 -45.39 -118.98 28.86
CA SER A 461 -44.56 -120.18 28.79
C SER A 461 -44.07 -120.64 30.17
N LEU A 462 -43.63 -119.71 31.02
CA LEU A 462 -43.13 -119.99 32.38
C LEU A 462 -44.23 -120.46 33.34
N ALA A 463 -45.50 -120.05 33.14
CA ALA A 463 -46.64 -120.52 33.93
C ALA A 463 -46.96 -122.01 33.72
N SER A 464 -46.57 -122.59 32.58
CA SER A 464 -46.70 -124.03 32.30
C SER A 464 -45.56 -124.84 32.92
N GLN A 465 -44.33 -124.30 32.91
CA GLN A 465 -43.13 -124.96 33.44
C GLN A 465 -43.07 -124.96 34.99
N LEU A 466 -43.80 -124.05 35.65
CA LEU A 466 -43.89 -123.98 37.10
C LEU A 466 -44.66 -125.18 37.72
N ARG A 467 -45.68 -125.72 37.03
CA ARG A 467 -46.43 -126.89 37.53
C ARG A 467 -45.62 -128.18 37.46
N ASP A 468 -44.77 -128.34 36.46
CA ASP A 468 -43.93 -129.53 36.27
C ASP A 468 -42.70 -129.52 37.21
N THR A 469 -42.33 -128.36 37.77
CA THR A 469 -41.18 -128.19 38.69
C THR A 469 -41.56 -128.33 40.17
N GLU A 470 -42.83 -128.17 40.53
CA GLU A 470 -43.35 -128.44 41.88
C GLU A 470 -43.36 -129.94 42.23
N GLU A 471 -43.51 -130.83 41.23
CA GLU A 471 -43.45 -132.29 41.41
C GLU A 471 -42.00 -132.80 41.54
N ALA A 472 -41.02 -132.09 40.94
CA ALA A 472 -39.59 -132.36 41.05
C ALA A 472 -38.94 -131.85 42.36
N LEU A 473 -39.57 -130.90 43.06
CA LEU A 473 -39.08 -130.33 44.32
C LEU A 473 -39.17 -131.32 45.51
N ARG A 474 -40.19 -132.19 45.53
CA ARG A 474 -40.34 -133.25 46.55
C ARG A 474 -39.19 -134.28 46.54
N ASP A 475 -38.59 -134.53 45.37
CA ASP A 475 -37.42 -135.41 45.21
C ASP A 475 -36.09 -134.72 45.57
N ALA A 476 -36.06 -133.37 45.59
CA ALA A 476 -34.88 -132.57 45.91
C ALA A 476 -34.68 -132.35 47.43
N GLU A 477 -35.75 -132.36 48.22
CA GLU A 477 -35.70 -132.22 49.69
C GLU A 477 -34.94 -133.38 50.37
N GLY A 478 -34.98 -134.59 49.81
CA GLY A 478 -34.20 -135.74 50.29
C GLY A 478 -32.69 -135.65 50.03
N LYS A 479 -32.26 -134.89 49.01
CA LYS A 479 -30.84 -134.67 48.67
C LYS A 479 -30.22 -133.52 49.47
N LEU A 480 -31.03 -132.59 49.98
CA LEU A 480 -30.60 -131.43 50.79
C LEU A 480 -30.05 -131.81 52.17
N ALA A 481 -30.56 -132.89 52.80
CA ALA A 481 -30.08 -133.39 54.09
C ALA A 481 -28.64 -133.94 54.02
N ALA A 482 -28.21 -134.43 52.85
CA ALA A 482 -26.83 -134.89 52.63
C ALA A 482 -25.85 -133.73 52.32
N ALA A 483 -26.34 -132.62 51.75
CA ALA A 483 -25.53 -131.44 51.42
C ALA A 483 -25.21 -130.54 52.63
N GLN A 484 -26.05 -130.53 53.67
CA GLN A 484 -25.83 -129.75 54.90
C GLN A 484 -24.61 -130.21 55.72
N ALA A 485 -24.18 -131.47 55.59
CA ALA A 485 -22.96 -131.97 56.24
C ALA A 485 -21.66 -131.52 55.54
N ALA A 486 -21.69 -131.29 54.22
CA ALA A 486 -20.55 -130.81 53.43
C ALA A 486 -20.34 -129.29 53.55
N LEU A 487 -21.40 -128.54 53.87
CA LEU A 487 -21.39 -127.07 53.93
C LEU A 487 -20.71 -126.49 55.18
N ASN A 488 -20.64 -127.26 56.28
CA ASN A 488 -19.92 -126.85 57.50
C ASN A 488 -18.39 -126.91 57.33
N GLN A 489 -17.87 -127.80 56.47
CA GLN A 489 -16.43 -127.90 56.20
C GLN A 489 -15.92 -126.78 55.29
N LEU A 490 -16.76 -126.33 54.35
CA LEU A 490 -16.45 -125.25 53.41
C LEU A 490 -16.47 -123.84 54.06
N ARG A 491 -17.08 -123.72 55.24
CA ARG A 491 -17.18 -122.47 56.02
C ARG A 491 -15.86 -122.11 56.68
N ILE A 492 -15.09 -123.09 57.14
CA ILE A 492 -13.77 -122.92 57.77
C ILE A 492 -12.71 -122.50 56.73
N ASP A 493 -12.78 -123.02 55.49
CA ASP A 493 -11.87 -122.65 54.40
C ASP A 493 -12.11 -121.23 53.85
N MET A 494 -13.35 -120.73 53.93
CA MET A 494 -13.71 -119.36 53.51
C MET A 494 -13.24 -118.28 54.49
N GLU A 495 -13.21 -118.57 55.81
CA GLU A 495 -12.73 -117.62 56.83
C GLU A 495 -11.22 -117.34 56.72
N ASN A 496 -10.42 -118.31 56.27
CA ASN A 496 -8.98 -118.13 56.06
C ASN A 496 -8.66 -117.31 54.80
N ARG A 497 -9.44 -117.45 53.71
CA ARG A 497 -9.27 -116.66 52.47
C ARG A 497 -9.68 -115.20 52.61
N LEU A 498 -10.61 -114.89 53.50
CA LEU A 498 -11.02 -113.51 53.80
C LEU A 498 -9.91 -112.71 54.49
N ARG A 499 -9.16 -113.33 55.42
CA ARG A 499 -8.01 -112.71 56.10
C ARG A 499 -6.88 -112.33 55.15
N GLU A 500 -6.55 -113.16 54.16
CA GLU A 500 -5.52 -112.86 53.16
C GLU A 500 -5.92 -111.70 52.23
N LYS A 501 -7.22 -111.56 51.93
CA LYS A 501 -7.73 -110.47 51.07
C LYS A 501 -7.78 -109.12 51.79
N ASP A 502 -8.02 -109.10 53.10
CA ASP A 502 -7.99 -107.86 53.89
C ASP A 502 -6.57 -107.28 54.02
N GLU A 503 -5.53 -108.12 54.11
CA GLU A 503 -4.12 -107.69 54.15
C GLU A 503 -3.60 -107.11 52.81
N GLU A 504 -4.11 -107.60 51.67
CA GLU A 504 -3.82 -107.06 50.34
C GLU A 504 -4.43 -105.66 50.12
N ILE A 505 -5.64 -105.43 50.60
CA ILE A 505 -6.35 -104.13 50.48
C ILE A 505 -5.67 -103.05 51.33
N ASP A 506 -5.17 -103.41 52.51
CA ASP A 506 -4.48 -102.47 53.40
C ASP A 506 -3.10 -102.02 52.87
N ASN A 507 -2.40 -102.89 52.12
CA ASN A 507 -1.15 -102.54 51.46
C ASN A 507 -1.35 -101.58 50.26
N ILE A 508 -2.42 -101.76 49.48
CA ILE A 508 -2.77 -100.85 48.36
C ILE A 508 -3.17 -99.47 48.89
N ARG A 509 -3.92 -99.39 50.00
CA ARG A 509 -4.28 -98.10 50.62
C ARG A 509 -3.06 -97.30 51.08
N ARG A 510 -2.03 -97.96 51.63
CA ARG A 510 -0.79 -97.32 52.09
C ARG A 510 0.14 -96.90 50.95
N SER A 511 0.07 -97.52 49.77
CA SER A 511 0.83 -97.08 48.59
C SER A 511 0.15 -95.90 47.88
N SER A 512 -1.18 -95.94 47.74
CA SER A 512 -1.96 -94.84 47.16
C SER A 512 -1.90 -93.57 48.00
N ALA A 513 -1.91 -93.66 49.34
CA ALA A 513 -1.75 -92.50 50.22
C ALA A 513 -0.38 -91.81 50.04
N ARG A 514 0.71 -92.58 49.90
CA ARG A 514 2.06 -92.03 49.68
C ARG A 514 2.20 -91.33 48.32
N ALA A 515 1.60 -91.87 47.27
CA ALA A 515 1.59 -91.23 45.95
C ALA A 515 0.81 -89.91 45.93
N ILE A 516 -0.27 -89.81 46.72
CA ILE A 516 -1.06 -88.58 46.85
C ILE A 516 -0.28 -87.52 47.63
N GLU A 517 0.41 -87.87 48.73
CA GLU A 517 1.24 -86.93 49.49
C GLU A 517 2.40 -86.36 48.65
N GLU A 518 3.01 -87.17 47.78
CA GLU A 518 4.11 -86.72 46.91
C GLU A 518 3.62 -85.82 45.75
N LEU A 519 2.44 -86.09 45.20
CA LEU A 519 1.78 -85.21 44.22
C LEU A 519 1.30 -83.90 44.86
N GLN A 520 0.79 -83.93 46.11
CA GLN A 520 0.40 -82.73 46.84
C GLN A 520 1.62 -81.87 47.17
N ARG A 521 2.75 -82.47 47.55
CA ARG A 521 3.99 -81.74 47.83
C ARG A 521 4.58 -81.07 46.59
N THR A 522 4.60 -81.76 45.46
CA THR A 522 5.09 -81.19 44.18
C THR A 522 4.18 -80.07 43.68
N LEU A 523 2.86 -80.18 43.84
CA LEU A 523 1.91 -79.12 43.53
C LEU A 523 2.16 -77.86 44.39
N ILE A 524 2.34 -78.02 45.70
CA ILE A 524 2.63 -76.91 46.63
C ILE A 524 3.96 -76.21 46.28
N GLU A 525 5.00 -76.97 45.91
CA GLU A 525 6.29 -76.41 45.50
C GLU A 525 6.20 -75.62 44.17
N VAL A 526 5.38 -76.06 43.22
CA VAL A 526 5.14 -75.35 41.95
C VAL A 526 4.29 -74.10 42.17
N GLU A 527 3.22 -74.20 42.96
CA GLU A 527 2.36 -73.05 43.29
C GLU A 527 3.11 -71.95 44.05
N THR A 528 3.98 -72.32 45.00
CA THR A 528 4.79 -71.35 45.75
C THR A 528 5.76 -70.63 44.84
N ARG A 529 6.43 -71.32 43.89
CA ARG A 529 7.30 -70.69 42.88
C ARG A 529 6.52 -69.71 41.99
N TYR A 530 5.37 -70.09 41.45
CA TYR A 530 4.56 -69.18 40.62
C TYR A 530 4.01 -68.00 41.42
N LYS A 531 3.58 -68.19 42.67
CA LYS A 531 3.17 -67.08 43.55
C LYS A 531 4.32 -66.10 43.83
N THR A 532 5.54 -66.61 44.02
CA THR A 532 6.72 -65.74 44.22
C THR A 532 7.08 -64.96 42.95
N GLU A 533 7.02 -65.57 41.77
CA GLU A 533 7.34 -64.89 40.51
C GLU A 533 6.27 -63.85 40.13
N ILE A 534 4.99 -64.17 40.33
CA ILE A 534 3.88 -63.22 40.17
C ILE A 534 4.05 -62.03 41.13
N SER A 535 4.41 -62.28 42.38
CA SER A 535 4.64 -61.21 43.37
C SER A 535 5.84 -60.33 43.00
N ARG A 536 6.90 -60.90 42.41
CA ARG A 536 8.07 -60.16 41.93
C ARG A 536 7.72 -59.26 40.75
N ILE A 537 7.01 -59.79 39.77
CA ILE A 537 6.54 -59.07 38.58
C ILE A 537 5.57 -57.94 38.99
N LYS A 538 4.63 -58.25 39.89
CA LYS A 538 3.70 -57.25 40.44
C LYS A 538 4.43 -56.08 41.09
N LYS A 539 5.41 -56.35 41.97
CA LYS A 539 6.21 -55.30 42.60
C LYS A 539 6.98 -54.47 41.57
N LYS A 540 7.54 -55.10 40.54
CA LYS A 540 8.23 -54.39 39.45
C LYS A 540 7.30 -53.44 38.73
N TYR A 541 6.11 -53.89 38.32
CA TYR A 541 5.14 -53.03 37.66
C TYR A 541 4.59 -51.94 38.59
N GLU A 542 4.43 -52.19 39.88
CA GLU A 542 4.07 -51.16 40.86
C GLU A 542 5.16 -50.07 40.98
N THR A 543 6.45 -50.43 40.93
CA THR A 543 7.53 -49.45 40.86
C THR A 543 7.54 -48.69 39.54
N ASP A 544 7.42 -49.38 38.39
CA ASP A 544 7.40 -48.75 37.07
C ASP A 544 6.22 -47.76 36.96
N ILE A 545 5.04 -48.12 37.49
CA ILE A 545 3.87 -47.23 37.56
C ILE A 545 4.18 -45.99 38.40
N ARG A 546 4.77 -46.14 39.60
CA ARG A 546 5.13 -44.99 40.45
C ARG A 546 6.17 -44.07 39.80
N GLU A 547 7.14 -44.63 39.08
CA GLU A 547 8.16 -43.86 38.36
C GLU A 547 7.53 -43.09 37.19
N LEU A 548 6.62 -43.72 36.44
CA LEU A 548 5.87 -43.06 35.37
C LEU A 548 4.92 -41.99 35.90
N GLU A 549 4.25 -42.22 37.02
CA GLU A 549 3.42 -41.23 37.71
C GLU A 549 4.25 -40.03 38.17
N GLY A 550 5.44 -40.27 38.74
CA GLY A 550 6.37 -39.21 39.13
C GLY A 550 6.91 -38.42 37.92
N ALA A 551 7.24 -39.10 36.82
CA ALA A 551 7.67 -38.45 35.58
C ALA A 551 6.55 -37.61 34.97
N LEU A 552 5.31 -38.10 35.01
CA LEU A 552 4.13 -37.37 34.55
C LEU A 552 3.84 -36.13 35.40
N ASP A 553 3.94 -36.23 36.73
CA ASP A 553 3.76 -35.08 37.63
C ASP A 553 4.83 -34.00 37.40
N ASN A 554 6.10 -34.40 37.21
CA ASN A 554 7.18 -33.48 36.87
C ASN A 554 6.97 -32.82 35.49
N ALA A 555 6.55 -33.59 34.48
CA ALA A 555 6.22 -33.06 33.16
C ALA A 555 5.04 -32.07 33.22
N ASN A 556 4.01 -32.37 34.03
CA ASN A 556 2.86 -31.49 34.23
C ASN A 556 3.24 -30.19 34.95
N LYS A 557 4.10 -30.25 35.98
CA LYS A 557 4.65 -29.07 36.65
C LYS A 557 5.47 -28.19 35.71
N ALA A 558 6.36 -28.79 34.93
CA ALA A 558 7.14 -28.07 33.92
C ALA A 558 6.22 -27.43 32.86
N ASN A 559 5.18 -28.13 32.40
CA ASN A 559 4.20 -27.59 31.47
C ASN A 559 3.42 -26.41 32.07
N ALA A 560 3.03 -26.49 33.34
CA ALA A 560 2.38 -25.38 34.04
C ALA A 560 3.30 -24.15 34.18
N GLU A 561 4.61 -24.35 34.41
CA GLU A 561 5.60 -23.26 34.43
C GLU A 561 5.81 -22.65 33.04
N TYR A 562 5.91 -23.47 31.99
CA TYR A 562 5.98 -22.97 30.62
C TYR A 562 4.72 -22.19 30.23
N LEU A 563 3.53 -22.65 30.62
CA LEU A 563 2.30 -21.91 30.39
C LEU A 563 2.28 -20.56 31.13
N LYS A 564 2.82 -20.48 32.34
CA LYS A 564 2.99 -19.20 33.07
C LYS A 564 3.98 -18.27 32.34
N GLN A 565 5.11 -18.79 31.88
CA GLN A 565 6.07 -18.02 31.08
C GLN A 565 5.46 -17.53 29.77
N ILE A 566 4.71 -18.37 29.04
CA ILE A 566 4.02 -17.99 27.82
C ILE A 566 3.04 -16.85 28.08
N ARG A 567 2.22 -16.93 29.15
CA ARG A 567 1.31 -15.83 29.52
C ARG A 567 2.06 -14.55 29.88
N SER A 568 3.18 -14.65 30.59
CA SER A 568 4.03 -13.50 30.92
C SER A 568 4.63 -12.86 29.67
N LEU A 569 5.09 -13.68 28.71
CA LEU A 569 5.62 -13.19 27.43
C LEU A 569 4.52 -12.58 26.56
N GLN A 570 3.32 -13.17 26.53
CA GLN A 570 2.16 -12.60 25.84
C GLN A 570 1.76 -11.24 26.42
N LEU A 571 1.77 -11.10 27.76
CA LEU A 571 1.52 -9.81 28.40
C LEU A 571 2.61 -8.79 28.01
N ARG A 572 3.87 -9.21 28.02
CA ARG A 572 5.00 -8.36 27.62
C ARG A 572 4.93 -7.91 26.16
N VAL A 573 4.49 -8.79 25.26
CA VAL A 573 4.24 -8.44 23.85
C VAL A 573 3.15 -7.39 23.76
N LYS A 574 2.02 -7.56 24.46
CA LYS A 574 0.95 -6.56 24.48
C LYS A 574 1.41 -5.20 25.03
N GLU A 575 2.21 -5.19 26.09
CA GLU A 575 2.79 -3.95 26.62
C GLU A 575 3.68 -3.26 25.56
N LEU A 576 4.50 -4.02 24.84
CA LEU A 576 5.36 -3.49 23.78
C LEU A 576 4.57 -3.02 22.55
N GLU A 577 3.45 -3.68 22.21
CA GLU A 577 2.54 -3.26 21.15
C GLU A 577 1.91 -1.89 21.48
N VAL A 578 1.44 -1.71 22.72
CA VAL A 578 0.89 -0.42 23.19
C VAL A 578 1.96 0.67 23.14
N LEU A 579 3.17 0.40 23.64
CA LEU A 579 4.27 1.37 23.58
C LEU A 579 4.65 1.71 22.13
N LEU A 580 4.63 0.74 21.22
CA LEU A 580 4.91 0.97 19.81
C LEU A 580 3.82 1.82 19.14
N GLU A 581 2.55 1.63 19.49
CA GLU A 581 1.44 2.46 19.03
C GLU A 581 1.50 3.88 19.57
N GLU A 582 1.88 4.05 20.84
CA GLU A 582 2.13 5.37 21.44
C GLU A 582 3.27 6.10 20.72
N GLU A 583 4.40 5.43 20.46
CA GLU A 583 5.53 5.99 19.70
C GLU A 583 5.15 6.33 18.26
N ARG A 584 4.36 5.49 17.58
CA ARG A 584 3.85 5.77 16.23
C ARG A 584 2.95 7.00 16.21
N ARG A 585 2.04 7.10 17.18
CA ARG A 585 1.17 8.26 17.32
C ARG A 585 1.98 9.53 17.59
N LEU A 586 2.97 9.46 18.47
CA LEU A 586 3.88 10.58 18.76
C LEU A 586 4.68 10.97 17.50
N ALA A 587 5.16 10.00 16.73
CA ALA A 587 5.87 10.25 15.47
C ALA A 587 4.98 10.91 14.42
N ASP A 588 3.71 10.52 14.31
CA ASP A 588 2.76 11.15 13.39
C ASP A 588 2.38 12.57 13.85
N ASP A 589 2.22 12.81 15.16
CA ASP A 589 2.03 14.15 15.72
C ASP A 589 3.25 15.05 15.42
N LEU A 590 4.47 14.53 15.58
CA LEU A 590 5.71 15.23 15.24
C LEU A 590 5.84 15.51 13.74
N ARG A 591 5.44 14.57 12.87
CA ARG A 591 5.36 14.80 11.41
C ARG A 591 4.34 15.88 11.05
N GLY A 592 3.19 15.88 11.72
CA GLY A 592 2.19 16.94 11.58
C GLY A 592 2.75 18.31 11.96
N GLN A 593 3.43 18.40 13.10
CA GLN A 593 4.13 19.62 13.54
C GLN A 593 5.23 20.05 12.57
N LEU A 594 6.01 19.10 12.05
CA LEU A 594 7.04 19.36 11.04
C LEU A 594 6.42 19.93 9.77
N SER A 595 5.33 19.35 9.25
CA SER A 595 4.61 19.86 8.08
C SER A 595 4.08 21.29 8.29
N ILE A 596 3.55 21.59 9.48
CA ILE A 596 3.11 22.95 9.83
C ILE A 596 4.30 23.91 9.87
N SER A 597 5.41 23.50 10.48
CA SER A 597 6.65 24.28 10.55
C SER A 597 7.25 24.52 9.17
N GLU A 598 7.25 23.53 8.29
CA GLU A 598 7.72 23.64 6.91
C GLU A 598 6.84 24.59 6.09
N ARG A 599 5.51 24.51 6.24
CA ARG A 599 4.59 25.49 5.61
C ARG A 599 4.85 26.91 6.10
N LYS A 600 5.06 27.10 7.41
CA LYS A 600 5.48 28.40 7.97
C LYS A 600 6.82 28.86 7.41
N ARG A 601 7.80 27.97 7.29
CA ARG A 601 9.12 28.27 6.72
C ARG A 601 9.01 28.71 5.26
N ILE A 602 8.19 28.02 4.46
CA ILE A 602 7.96 28.38 3.05
C ILE A 602 7.26 29.74 2.95
N ALA A 603 6.23 29.99 3.75
CA ALA A 603 5.54 31.29 3.78
C ALA A 603 6.50 32.43 4.17
N LEU A 604 7.30 32.25 5.22
CA LEU A 604 8.32 33.24 5.63
C LEU A 604 9.38 33.44 4.54
N GLN A 605 9.76 32.39 3.83
CA GLN A 605 10.71 32.50 2.73
C GLN A 605 10.14 33.29 1.55
N GLN A 606 8.86 33.09 1.24
CA GLN A 606 8.14 33.88 0.25
C GLN A 606 8.05 35.35 0.67
N GLU A 607 7.72 35.64 1.94
CA GLU A 607 7.73 37.01 2.48
C GLU A 607 9.12 37.66 2.36
N VAL A 608 10.20 36.91 2.61
CA VAL A 608 11.58 37.40 2.42
C VAL A 608 11.87 37.71 0.96
N GLU A 609 11.41 36.89 0.02
CA GLU A 609 11.56 37.13 -1.42
C GLU A 609 10.75 38.37 -1.87
N ASP A 610 9.52 38.52 -1.38
CA ASP A 610 8.68 39.68 -1.64
C ASP A 610 9.34 40.96 -1.11
N VAL A 611 9.84 40.94 0.13
CA VAL A 611 10.57 42.07 0.74
C VAL A 611 11.86 42.39 -0.04
N ARG A 612 12.59 41.37 -0.52
CA ARG A 612 13.76 41.59 -1.38
C ARG A 612 13.38 42.25 -2.71
N SER A 613 12.29 41.82 -3.34
CA SER A 613 11.80 42.43 -4.58
C SER A 613 11.40 43.89 -4.38
N LEU A 614 10.74 44.19 -3.26
CA LEU A 614 10.36 45.55 -2.87
C LEU A 614 11.59 46.40 -2.56
N LEU A 615 12.60 45.83 -1.90
CA LEU A 615 13.87 46.50 -1.64
C LEU A 615 14.60 46.84 -2.95
N GLU A 616 14.71 45.90 -3.89
CA GLU A 616 15.32 46.14 -5.20
C GLU A 616 14.55 47.18 -6.03
N ALA A 617 13.21 47.19 -5.92
CA ALA A 617 12.37 48.20 -6.55
C ALA A 617 12.58 49.59 -5.91
N ALA A 618 12.66 49.64 -4.58
CA ALA A 618 12.94 50.86 -3.83
C ALA A 618 14.35 51.40 -4.10
N GLU A 619 15.36 50.53 -4.19
CA GLU A 619 16.74 50.90 -4.55
C GLU A 619 16.81 51.42 -5.99
N ARG A 620 16.09 50.81 -6.93
CA ARG A 620 15.95 51.34 -8.29
C ARG A 620 15.28 52.71 -8.32
N ALA A 621 14.18 52.87 -7.59
CA ALA A 621 13.48 54.16 -7.47
C ALA A 621 14.38 55.23 -6.83
N ARG A 622 15.12 54.87 -5.77
CA ARG A 622 16.10 55.75 -5.11
C ARG A 622 17.20 56.18 -6.08
N LYS A 623 17.76 55.23 -6.84
CA LYS A 623 18.81 55.52 -7.83
C LYS A 623 18.30 56.42 -8.96
N ASN A 624 17.07 56.23 -9.40
CA ASN A 624 16.43 57.12 -10.38
C ASN A 624 16.26 58.52 -9.80
N ALA A 625 15.77 58.65 -8.57
CA ALA A 625 15.65 59.95 -7.90
C ALA A 625 17.01 60.62 -7.65
N GLU A 626 18.05 59.85 -7.32
CA GLU A 626 19.44 60.35 -7.21
C GLU A 626 19.96 60.86 -8.57
N ASN A 627 19.66 60.17 -9.66
CA ASN A 627 20.00 60.62 -11.01
C ASN A 627 19.24 61.90 -11.38
N GLU A 628 17.94 61.97 -11.14
CA GLU A 628 17.13 63.17 -11.37
C GLU A 628 17.63 64.36 -10.53
N LEU A 629 18.02 64.12 -9.28
CA LEU A 629 18.64 65.13 -8.42
C LEU A 629 19.99 65.59 -8.97
N ASN A 630 20.82 64.68 -9.46
CA ASN A 630 22.11 65.01 -10.08
C ASN A 630 21.92 65.82 -11.36
N ASP A 631 20.96 65.45 -12.20
CA ASP A 631 20.61 66.20 -13.42
C ASP A 631 20.05 67.59 -13.08
N ALA A 632 19.21 67.69 -12.05
CA ALA A 632 18.71 68.97 -11.54
C ALA A 632 19.84 69.83 -10.97
N ASN A 633 20.78 69.24 -10.24
CA ASN A 633 21.96 69.95 -9.72
C ASN A 633 22.91 70.39 -10.84
N ALA A 634 23.11 69.56 -11.87
CA ALA A 634 23.88 69.94 -13.06
C ALA A 634 23.21 71.12 -13.78
N ARG A 635 21.89 71.06 -13.96
CA ARG A 635 21.11 72.14 -14.56
C ARG A 635 21.09 73.40 -13.71
N LEU A 636 21.03 73.27 -12.38
CA LEU A 636 21.16 74.39 -11.46
C LEU A 636 22.54 75.03 -11.59
N SER A 637 23.60 74.24 -11.64
CA SER A 637 24.98 74.71 -11.83
C SER A 637 25.15 75.43 -13.18
N GLU A 638 24.60 74.88 -14.27
CA GLU A 638 24.58 75.53 -15.59
C GLU A 638 23.83 76.86 -15.57
N LEU A 639 22.64 76.89 -14.94
CA LEU A 639 21.86 78.11 -14.78
C LEU A 639 22.60 79.13 -13.91
N GLN A 640 23.32 78.68 -12.88
CA GLN A 640 24.08 79.55 -12.00
C GLN A 640 25.30 80.13 -12.74
N ILE A 641 25.98 79.35 -13.58
CA ILE A 641 27.00 79.83 -14.52
C ILE A 641 26.38 80.84 -15.50
N GLN A 642 25.22 80.56 -16.08
CA GLN A 642 24.52 81.50 -16.97
C GLN A 642 24.12 82.79 -16.26
N VAL A 643 23.60 82.72 -15.04
CA VAL A 643 23.22 83.90 -14.23
C VAL A 643 24.46 84.72 -13.90
N THR A 644 25.59 84.10 -13.54
CA THR A 644 26.84 84.84 -13.32
C THR A 644 27.37 85.47 -14.61
N ALA A 645 27.28 84.79 -15.76
CA ALA A 645 27.64 85.34 -17.07
C ALA A 645 26.75 86.54 -17.45
N LEU A 646 25.42 86.39 -17.34
CA LEU A 646 24.46 87.45 -17.60
C LEU A 646 24.59 88.62 -16.62
N SER A 647 24.92 88.36 -15.35
CA SER A 647 25.20 89.41 -14.38
C SER A 647 26.48 90.18 -14.72
N ASN A 648 27.51 89.50 -15.24
CA ASN A 648 28.74 90.14 -15.69
C ASN A 648 28.52 90.94 -16.98
N ASP A 649 27.76 90.40 -17.93
CA ASP A 649 27.36 91.12 -19.14
C ASP A 649 26.47 92.32 -18.80
N LYS A 650 25.54 92.19 -17.84
CA LYS A 650 24.76 93.31 -17.31
C LYS A 650 25.66 94.40 -16.74
N ARG A 651 26.62 94.05 -15.87
CA ARG A 651 27.59 95.03 -15.33
C ARG A 651 28.43 95.69 -16.42
N ARG A 652 28.81 94.94 -17.46
CA ARG A 652 29.53 95.49 -18.62
C ARG A 652 28.65 96.47 -19.39
N MET A 653 27.40 96.10 -19.68
CA MET A 653 26.44 96.98 -20.35
C MET A 653 26.09 98.20 -19.51
N GLU A 654 25.98 98.08 -18.19
CA GLU A 654 25.79 99.22 -17.29
C GLU A 654 27.01 100.16 -17.31
N ALA A 655 28.23 99.62 -17.36
CA ALA A 655 29.45 100.41 -17.54
C ALA A 655 29.51 101.09 -18.92
N ASP A 656 29.14 100.38 -19.98
CA ASP A 656 29.07 100.92 -21.34
C ASP A 656 28.00 102.01 -21.46
N ILE A 657 26.84 101.85 -20.82
CA ILE A 657 25.79 102.87 -20.72
C ILE A 657 26.30 104.09 -19.94
N SER A 658 26.98 103.90 -18.81
CA SER A 658 27.56 105.00 -18.05
C SER A 658 28.63 105.75 -18.85
N ALA A 659 29.44 105.04 -19.64
CA ALA A 659 30.43 105.64 -20.54
C ALA A 659 29.73 106.42 -21.66
N MET A 660 28.71 105.84 -22.31
CA MET A 660 27.92 106.54 -23.34
C MET A 660 27.15 107.74 -22.79
N GLN A 661 26.69 107.70 -21.52
CA GLN A 661 26.09 108.85 -20.86
C GLN A 661 27.11 109.98 -20.64
N SER A 662 28.35 109.65 -20.27
CA SER A 662 29.45 110.61 -20.18
C SER A 662 29.78 111.21 -21.55
N ASP A 663 29.89 110.38 -22.59
CA ASP A 663 30.14 110.83 -23.96
C ASP A 663 29.00 111.73 -24.49
N LEU A 664 27.76 111.43 -24.11
CA LEU A 664 26.59 112.24 -24.45
C LEU A 664 26.60 113.59 -23.71
N GLU A 665 26.98 113.63 -22.43
CA GLU A 665 27.14 114.86 -21.68
C GLU A 665 28.25 115.74 -22.28
N ASP A 666 29.38 115.14 -22.69
CA ASP A 666 30.45 115.84 -23.39
C ASP A 666 30.00 116.36 -24.76
N ALA A 667 29.19 115.60 -25.50
CA ALA A 667 28.60 116.04 -26.76
C ALA A 667 27.60 117.19 -26.57
N ILE A 668 26.76 117.14 -25.53
CA ILE A 668 25.83 118.22 -25.17
C ILE A 668 26.60 119.49 -24.77
N ASN A 669 27.68 119.35 -24.00
CA ASN A 669 28.54 120.48 -23.63
C ASN A 669 29.26 121.08 -24.85
N ALA A 670 29.70 120.24 -25.78
CA ALA A 670 30.28 120.68 -27.06
C ALA A 670 29.24 121.40 -27.94
N GLN A 671 28.00 120.91 -27.98
CA GLN A 671 26.89 121.57 -28.68
C GLN A 671 26.60 122.95 -28.08
N ARG A 672 26.50 123.06 -26.74
CA ARG A 672 26.29 124.36 -26.06
C ARG A 672 27.40 125.35 -26.36
N ALA A 673 28.66 124.91 -26.37
CA ALA A 673 29.79 125.76 -26.74
C ALA A 673 29.73 126.22 -28.21
N ALA A 674 29.16 125.41 -29.12
CA ALA A 674 28.93 125.79 -30.50
C ALA A 674 27.76 126.78 -30.65
N GLU A 675 26.67 126.60 -29.89
CA GLU A 675 25.53 127.51 -29.84
C GLU A 675 25.93 128.90 -29.30
N GLU A 676 26.72 128.96 -28.21
CA GLU A 676 27.27 130.22 -27.70
C GLU A 676 28.22 130.94 -28.68
N ARG A 677 28.83 130.19 -29.61
CA ARG A 677 29.63 130.76 -30.71
C ARG A 677 28.74 131.30 -31.82
N ALA A 678 27.67 130.58 -32.16
CA ALA A 678 26.70 131.01 -33.15
C ALA A 678 25.96 132.28 -32.70
N ASP A 679 25.58 132.38 -31.43
CA ASP A 679 24.91 133.57 -30.87
C ASP A 679 25.83 134.80 -30.85
N ARG A 680 27.13 134.60 -30.59
CA ARG A 680 28.12 135.68 -30.72
C ARG A 680 28.22 136.21 -32.14
N LEU A 681 28.31 135.32 -33.12
CA LEU A 681 28.37 135.69 -34.55
C LEU A 681 27.06 136.32 -35.04
N PHE A 682 25.92 135.85 -34.54
CA PHE A 682 24.61 136.42 -34.84
C PHE A 682 24.51 137.87 -34.35
N ASN A 683 24.91 138.13 -33.10
CA ASN A 683 24.92 139.48 -32.53
C ASN A 683 25.89 140.43 -33.25
N GLU A 684 27.03 139.91 -33.73
CA GLU A 684 27.99 140.67 -34.54
C GLU A 684 27.40 141.04 -35.92
N ASN A 685 26.61 140.15 -36.52
CA ASN A 685 25.90 140.40 -37.78
C ASN A 685 24.80 141.46 -37.64
N VAL A 686 24.03 141.42 -36.54
CA VAL A 686 23.00 142.43 -36.23
C VAL A 686 23.61 143.81 -36.07
N ARG A 687 24.75 143.91 -35.38
CA ARG A 687 25.49 145.18 -35.23
C ARG A 687 25.95 145.75 -36.58
N LEU A 688 26.50 144.91 -37.47
CA LEU A 688 26.93 145.33 -38.81
C LEU A 688 25.73 145.77 -39.68
N ALA A 689 24.55 145.20 -39.48
CA ALA A 689 23.33 145.60 -40.18
C ALA A 689 22.81 146.98 -39.74
N ASP A 690 22.98 147.36 -38.47
CA ASP A 690 22.60 148.67 -37.95
C ASP A 690 23.61 149.77 -38.36
N GLU A 691 24.91 149.46 -38.39
CA GLU A 691 25.95 150.36 -38.92
C GLU A 691 25.72 150.68 -40.42
N LEU A 692 25.21 149.73 -41.21
CA LEU A 692 24.87 149.94 -42.62
C LEU A 692 23.62 150.81 -42.83
N LYS A 693 22.62 150.74 -41.92
CA LYS A 693 21.42 151.61 -41.99
C LYS A 693 21.74 153.06 -41.65
N GLN A 694 22.65 153.28 -40.70
CA GLN A 694 23.05 154.63 -40.29
C GLN A 694 23.82 155.36 -41.41
N GLU A 695 24.61 154.64 -42.21
CA GLU A 695 25.24 155.21 -43.41
C GLU A 695 24.24 155.54 -44.54
N GLN A 696 23.16 154.76 -44.68
CA GLN A 696 22.13 155.04 -45.69
C GLN A 696 21.28 156.29 -45.38
N GLU A 697 21.14 156.69 -44.11
CA GLU A 697 20.51 157.95 -43.71
C GLU A 697 21.43 159.16 -43.92
N ASN A 698 22.74 159.01 -43.66
CA ASN A 698 23.73 160.06 -43.90
C ASN A 698 23.85 160.40 -45.39
N TYR A 699 23.75 159.40 -46.27
CA TYR A 699 23.76 159.60 -47.73
C TYR A 699 22.57 160.44 -48.24
N LYS A 700 21.36 160.22 -47.71
CA LYS A 700 20.15 160.97 -48.13
C LYS A 700 20.20 162.45 -47.74
N ASN A 701 20.79 162.77 -46.59
CA ASN A 701 20.95 164.15 -46.13
C ASN A 701 22.04 164.91 -46.94
N ALA A 702 23.05 164.20 -47.43
CA ALA A 702 24.06 164.79 -48.31
C ALA A 702 23.53 165.09 -49.72
N GLU A 703 22.58 164.29 -50.23
CA GLU A 703 22.01 164.44 -51.58
C GLU A 703 21.06 165.66 -51.71
N SER A 704 20.37 166.06 -50.63
CA SER A 704 19.52 167.26 -50.64
C SER A 704 20.32 168.57 -50.60
N LEU A 705 21.46 168.58 -49.92
CA LEU A 705 22.34 169.76 -49.81
C LEU A 705 23.10 170.02 -51.13
N ARG A 706 23.37 168.96 -51.92
CA ARG A 706 24.05 169.03 -53.22
C ARG A 706 23.23 169.72 -54.31
N LYS A 707 21.91 169.49 -54.36
CA LYS A 707 21.00 170.11 -55.35
C LYS A 707 20.80 171.62 -55.16
N GLN A 708 21.02 172.13 -53.94
CA GLN A 708 20.91 173.55 -53.62
C GLN A 708 22.17 174.33 -54.03
N LEU A 709 23.34 173.67 -53.98
CA LEU A 709 24.64 174.23 -54.40
C LEU A 709 24.91 174.10 -55.92
N GLU A 710 24.26 173.16 -56.62
CA GLU A 710 24.36 172.99 -58.08
C GLU A 710 23.74 174.16 -58.90
N ILE A 711 22.87 174.99 -58.29
CA ILE A 711 22.29 176.19 -58.93
C ILE A 711 23.23 177.41 -58.79
N GLU A 712 23.98 177.51 -57.69
CA GLU A 712 24.97 178.60 -57.46
C GLU A 712 26.33 178.34 -58.18
N ILE A 713 26.66 177.09 -58.50
CA ILE A 713 27.93 176.70 -59.17
C ILE A 713 27.90 176.85 -60.70
N ARG A 714 26.71 176.89 -61.34
CA ARG A 714 26.59 177.13 -62.80
C ARG A 714 26.87 178.58 -63.22
N GLU A 715 26.83 179.54 -62.29
CA GLU A 715 27.25 180.92 -62.56
C GLU A 715 28.78 181.13 -62.49
N ILE A 716 29.54 180.19 -61.92
CA ILE A 716 30.99 180.33 -61.70
C ILE A 716 31.84 179.40 -62.58
N THR A 717 31.33 178.25 -63.05
CA THR A 717 32.20 177.24 -63.71
C THR A 717 32.37 177.43 -65.23
N VAL A 718 31.73 178.45 -65.82
CA VAL A 718 32.16 179.06 -67.11
C VAL A 718 33.58 179.64 -67.01
N ARG A 719 34.19 179.67 -65.81
CA ARG A 719 35.59 180.09 -65.58
C ARG A 719 36.58 178.96 -65.29
N LEU A 720 36.24 177.67 -65.42
CA LEU A 720 37.18 176.57 -65.10
C LEU A 720 37.34 175.48 -66.18
N GLU A 721 36.79 175.70 -67.38
CA GLU A 721 37.05 174.87 -68.58
C GLU A 721 38.48 175.04 -69.16
N GLU A 722 39.38 175.75 -68.48
CA GLU A 722 40.73 176.06 -68.98
C GLU A 722 41.90 175.31 -68.29
N ALA A 723 41.66 174.25 -67.49
CA ALA A 723 42.76 173.57 -66.77
C ALA A 723 42.73 172.01 -66.73
N GLU A 724 42.64 171.40 -67.92
CA GLU A 724 43.48 170.26 -68.37
C GLU A 724 43.55 168.94 -67.52
N ALA A 725 43.19 167.73 -67.97
CA ALA A 725 43.53 166.96 -69.18
C ALA A 725 44.85 166.10 -69.19
N PHE A 726 45.27 165.35 -68.14
CA PHE A 726 46.53 164.55 -68.24
C PHE A 726 46.60 163.02 -67.94
N ALA A 727 45.83 162.32 -67.08
CA ALA A 727 46.34 161.01 -66.59
C ALA A 727 45.40 159.79 -66.63
N THR A 728 45.38 159.07 -67.77
CA THR A 728 44.78 157.73 -67.92
C THR A 728 45.73 156.78 -68.69
N ARG A 729 46.12 155.60 -68.15
CA ARG A 729 46.40 154.27 -68.83
C ARG A 729 47.44 153.33 -68.12
N GLU A 730 47.07 152.09 -67.67
CA GLU A 730 47.86 150.80 -67.73
C GLU A 730 47.19 149.57 -67.01
N GLY A 731 47.27 148.34 -67.58
CA GLY A 731 47.30 147.04 -66.82
C GLY A 731 46.38 145.83 -67.18
N LYS A 732 46.81 144.88 -68.04
CA LYS A 732 46.14 143.57 -68.37
C LYS A 732 47.14 142.39 -68.69
N ARG A 733 47.69 141.58 -67.76
CA ARG A 733 48.78 140.59 -68.10
C ARG A 733 48.89 139.17 -67.43
N MET A 734 47.94 138.63 -66.65
CA MET A 734 48.22 137.52 -65.68
C MET A 734 47.95 136.03 -66.09
N VAL A 735 47.46 135.67 -67.28
CA VAL A 735 46.73 134.38 -67.48
C VAL A 735 47.54 133.12 -67.92
N ALA A 736 48.82 133.18 -68.32
CA ALA A 736 49.44 132.10 -69.13
C ALA A 736 50.21 130.92 -68.43
N LYS A 737 50.19 130.73 -67.10
CA LYS A 737 51.19 129.85 -66.40
C LYS A 737 50.80 128.39 -66.03
N LEU A 738 49.58 127.90 -66.30
CA LEU A 738 49.07 126.67 -65.63
C LEU A 738 49.21 125.32 -66.38
N GLN A 739 49.76 125.23 -67.60
CA GLN A 739 49.62 124.02 -68.46
C GLN A 739 50.77 122.96 -68.43
N ALA A 740 51.83 123.09 -67.62
CA ALA A 740 53.03 122.23 -67.72
C ALA A 740 53.08 120.95 -66.82
N ARG A 741 52.10 120.73 -65.93
CA ARG A 741 52.18 119.74 -64.82
C ARG A 741 51.84 118.28 -65.18
N ILE A 742 51.39 118.00 -66.40
CA ILE A 742 50.74 116.70 -66.75
C ILE A 742 51.71 115.62 -67.25
N ARG A 743 52.94 115.95 -67.66
CA ARG A 743 53.85 114.99 -68.33
C ARG A 743 54.67 114.06 -67.42
N ASP A 744 54.73 114.29 -66.11
CA ASP A 744 55.65 113.54 -65.23
C ASP A 744 55.06 112.21 -64.67
N LEU A 745 53.75 111.97 -64.80
CA LEU A 745 53.04 110.86 -64.12
C LEU A 745 53.06 109.52 -64.87
N GLU A 746 53.47 109.46 -66.14
CA GLU A 746 53.39 108.24 -66.97
C GLU A 746 54.58 107.27 -66.79
N ALA A 747 55.70 107.73 -66.23
CA ALA A 747 56.94 106.94 -66.09
C ALA A 747 56.99 106.00 -64.86
N GLU A 748 56.12 106.19 -63.86
CA GLU A 748 56.12 105.40 -62.62
C GLU A 748 55.41 104.02 -62.76
N LEU A 749 54.59 103.81 -63.81
CA LEU A 749 53.75 102.62 -63.98
C LEU A 749 54.51 101.36 -64.47
N GLU A 750 55.60 101.51 -65.24
CA GLU A 750 56.37 100.38 -65.77
C GLU A 750 57.30 99.71 -64.74
N ALA A 751 57.69 100.43 -63.67
CA ALA A 751 58.55 99.89 -62.61
C ALA A 751 57.83 98.87 -61.72
N GLU A 752 56.51 98.98 -61.58
CA GLU A 752 55.73 98.22 -60.60
C GLU A 752 55.39 96.79 -61.06
N GLN A 753 55.42 96.53 -62.38
CA GLN A 753 55.13 95.20 -62.94
C GLN A 753 56.26 94.15 -62.76
N ARG A 754 57.49 94.58 -62.42
CA ARG A 754 58.61 93.67 -62.09
C ARG A 754 58.59 93.21 -60.62
N ARG A 755 58.10 94.04 -59.69
CA ARG A 755 58.03 93.73 -58.24
C ARG A 755 57.08 92.57 -57.90
N VAL A 756 55.99 92.40 -58.64
CA VAL A 756 54.95 91.41 -58.33
C VAL A 756 55.42 89.96 -58.51
N ARG A 757 56.39 89.68 -59.41
CA ARG A 757 56.88 88.30 -59.65
C ARG A 757 57.85 87.81 -58.58
N GLU A 758 58.59 88.70 -57.92
CA GLU A 758 59.49 88.37 -56.79
C GLU A 758 58.74 88.23 -55.45
N ALA A 759 57.58 88.89 -55.31
CA ALA A 759 56.72 88.82 -54.13
C ALA A 759 56.08 87.42 -53.90
N PHE A 760 55.87 86.63 -54.95
CA PHE A 760 55.24 85.29 -54.84
C PHE A 760 56.20 84.20 -54.30
N ALA A 761 57.50 84.31 -54.58
CA ALA A 761 58.51 83.36 -54.10
C ALA A 761 58.90 83.62 -52.62
N THR A 762 58.81 84.87 -52.16
CA THR A 762 59.06 85.29 -50.78
C THR A 762 57.92 84.93 -49.84
N SER A 763 56.66 84.96 -50.31
CA SER A 763 55.47 84.57 -49.53
C SER A 763 55.52 83.14 -48.96
N ARG A 764 55.96 82.14 -49.74
CA ARG A 764 56.14 80.75 -49.26
C ARG A 764 57.27 80.56 -48.23
N LYS A 765 58.23 81.48 -48.18
CA LYS A 765 59.32 81.49 -47.21
C LYS A 765 58.88 82.15 -45.89
N LEU A 766 58.08 83.20 -46.00
CA LEU A 766 57.45 83.91 -44.88
C LEU A 766 56.43 83.03 -44.12
N GLU A 767 55.77 82.09 -44.80
CA GLU A 767 54.84 81.14 -44.16
C GLU A 767 55.54 80.16 -43.18
N ARG A 768 56.80 79.81 -43.45
CA ARG A 768 57.61 79.00 -42.51
C ARG A 768 58.15 79.84 -41.35
N GLN A 769 58.53 81.09 -41.62
CA GLN A 769 58.95 82.04 -40.59
C GLN A 769 57.80 82.42 -39.65
N TYR A 770 56.55 82.44 -40.13
CA TYR A 770 55.37 82.70 -39.30
C TYR A 770 55.19 81.69 -38.16
N LYS A 771 55.50 80.40 -38.40
CA LYS A 771 55.44 79.36 -37.34
C LYS A 771 56.57 79.48 -36.31
N GLU A 772 57.72 80.05 -36.65
CA GLU A 772 58.79 80.37 -35.70
C GLU A 772 58.47 81.66 -34.90
N ILE A 773 57.91 82.68 -35.56
CA ILE A 773 57.46 83.93 -34.91
C ILE A 773 56.35 83.66 -33.87
N GLN A 774 55.54 82.62 -34.07
CA GLN A 774 54.51 82.23 -33.12
C GLN A 774 55.09 81.71 -31.78
N MET A 775 56.22 80.98 -31.83
CA MET A 775 56.98 80.63 -30.61
C MET A 775 57.66 81.86 -30.01
N GLN A 776 58.19 82.75 -30.84
CA GLN A 776 58.79 84.03 -30.40
C GLN A 776 57.76 84.89 -29.62
N THR A 777 56.48 84.87 -30.01
CA THR A 777 55.43 85.65 -29.34
C THR A 777 55.08 85.13 -27.93
N GLU A 778 55.34 83.85 -27.64
CA GLU A 778 55.21 83.31 -26.30
C GLU A 778 56.35 83.76 -25.38
N ASP A 779 57.57 83.89 -25.92
CA ASP A 779 58.71 84.50 -25.20
C ASP A 779 58.53 86.02 -25.00
N ASP A 780 57.97 86.73 -25.99
CA ASP A 780 57.70 88.17 -25.89
C ASP A 780 56.67 88.51 -24.79
N ARG A 781 55.70 87.61 -24.51
CA ARG A 781 54.77 87.78 -23.38
C ARG A 781 55.49 87.76 -22.02
N ARG A 782 56.61 87.02 -21.92
CA ARG A 782 57.42 86.95 -20.71
C ARG A 782 58.25 88.23 -20.52
N ILE A 783 58.74 88.80 -21.61
CA ILE A 783 59.46 90.10 -21.64
C ILE A 783 58.50 91.27 -21.34
N LEU A 784 57.24 91.18 -21.76
CA LEU A 784 56.21 92.20 -21.48
C LEU A 784 55.92 92.35 -19.96
N ALA A 785 56.02 91.25 -19.21
CA ALA A 785 55.86 91.26 -17.76
C ALA A 785 57.02 91.98 -17.04
N GLU A 786 58.25 91.88 -17.56
CA GLU A 786 59.40 92.64 -17.05
C GLU A 786 59.30 94.14 -17.38
N THR A 787 58.73 94.50 -18.53
CA THR A 787 58.56 95.91 -18.94
C THR A 787 57.47 96.64 -18.15
N MET A 788 56.44 95.94 -17.68
CA MET A 788 55.46 96.52 -16.74
C MET A 788 56.11 96.91 -15.39
N SER A 789 57.05 96.11 -14.89
CA SER A 789 57.79 96.40 -13.64
C SER A 789 58.67 97.66 -13.75
N ILE A 790 59.26 97.91 -14.93
CA ILE A 790 60.05 99.12 -15.19
C ILE A 790 59.16 100.37 -15.31
N ASN A 791 57.94 100.22 -15.83
CA ASN A 791 56.98 101.32 -15.97
C ASN A 791 56.49 101.86 -14.61
N ASP A 792 56.31 100.98 -13.62
CA ASP A 792 55.94 101.38 -12.26
C ASP A 792 57.05 102.21 -11.56
N GLN A 793 58.32 101.91 -11.84
CA GLN A 793 59.45 102.70 -11.34
C GLN A 793 59.56 104.10 -11.97
N LEU A 794 59.16 104.25 -13.24
CA LEU A 794 59.11 105.55 -13.92
C LEU A 794 57.95 106.42 -13.42
N SER A 795 56.81 105.83 -13.09
CA SER A 795 55.65 106.53 -12.55
C SER A 795 55.92 107.18 -11.17
N MET A 796 56.77 106.56 -10.34
CA MET A 796 57.22 107.16 -9.08
C MET A 796 58.11 108.40 -9.28
N LYS A 797 58.94 108.44 -10.33
CA LYS A 797 59.78 109.62 -10.64
C LYS A 797 58.97 110.82 -11.13
N VAL A 798 57.86 110.59 -11.84
CA VAL A 798 56.96 111.67 -12.30
C VAL A 798 56.28 112.39 -11.12
N LYS A 799 55.95 111.66 -10.04
CA LYS A 799 55.39 112.27 -8.82
C LYS A 799 56.40 113.16 -8.08
N ALA A 800 57.70 112.84 -8.12
CA ALA A 800 58.74 113.67 -7.53
C ALA A 800 58.93 115.00 -8.29
N TYR A 801 58.87 114.98 -9.61
CA TYR A 801 59.00 116.20 -10.43
C TYR A 801 57.83 117.16 -10.31
N LYS A 802 56.61 116.68 -10.02
CA LYS A 802 55.45 117.57 -9.77
C LYS A 802 55.63 118.44 -8.52
N ARG A 803 56.18 117.90 -7.44
CA ARG A 803 56.47 118.66 -6.21
C ARG A 803 57.50 119.79 -6.43
N GLN A 804 58.44 119.58 -7.34
CA GLN A 804 59.48 120.55 -7.67
C GLN A 804 58.97 121.72 -8.52
N ILE A 805 57.87 121.53 -9.25
CA ILE A 805 57.22 122.58 -10.06
C ILE A 805 56.40 123.51 -9.15
N GLU A 806 55.66 122.96 -8.19
CA GLU A 806 54.85 123.72 -7.22
C GLU A 806 55.72 124.68 -6.38
N GLU A 807 56.91 124.27 -5.96
CA GLU A 807 57.87 125.13 -5.24
C GLU A 807 58.41 126.28 -6.12
N SER A 808 58.42 126.13 -7.45
CA SER A 808 58.88 127.18 -8.38
C SER A 808 57.81 128.26 -8.64
N GLU A 809 56.53 127.91 -8.52
CA GLU A 809 55.40 128.83 -8.71
C GLU A 809 55.25 129.79 -7.52
N ASP A 810 55.54 129.35 -6.30
CA ASP A 810 55.54 130.20 -5.10
C ASP A 810 56.62 131.30 -5.14
N VAL A 811 57.76 131.02 -5.78
CA VAL A 811 58.85 132.00 -5.96
C VAL A 811 58.50 133.07 -7.01
N ALA A 812 57.74 132.71 -8.05
CA ALA A 812 57.30 133.65 -9.09
C ALA A 812 56.29 134.67 -8.56
N ASN A 813 55.35 134.25 -7.71
CA ASN A 813 54.35 135.13 -7.10
C ASN A 813 54.96 136.17 -6.16
N LEU A 814 56.05 135.83 -5.47
CA LEU A 814 56.80 136.75 -4.60
C LEU A 814 57.54 137.85 -5.39
N THR A 815 57.83 137.59 -6.66
CA THR A 815 58.57 138.50 -7.56
C THR A 815 57.65 139.54 -8.20
N MET A 816 56.42 139.14 -8.57
CA MET A 816 55.38 140.04 -9.10
C MET A 816 54.96 141.14 -8.09
N ASN A 817 54.94 140.83 -6.80
CA ASN A 817 54.60 141.81 -5.75
C ASN A 817 55.69 142.88 -5.53
N LYS A 818 56.95 142.58 -5.84
CA LYS A 818 58.05 143.57 -5.78
C LYS A 818 58.01 144.57 -6.95
N TYR A 819 57.55 144.13 -8.12
CA TYR A 819 57.44 144.97 -9.32
C TYR A 819 56.40 146.09 -9.17
N ARG A 820 55.22 145.79 -8.58
CA ARG A 820 54.17 146.80 -8.33
C ARG A 820 54.61 147.93 -7.38
N LYS A 821 55.52 147.63 -6.44
CA LYS A 821 56.05 148.60 -5.47
C LYS A 821 57.14 149.51 -6.06
N ALA A 822 57.82 149.07 -7.12
CA ALA A 822 58.80 149.87 -7.85
C ALA A 822 58.14 150.90 -8.79
N GLN A 823 56.95 150.60 -9.31
CA GLN A 823 56.23 151.48 -10.23
C GLN A 823 55.68 152.74 -9.54
N GLN A 824 55.23 152.64 -8.28
CA GLN A 824 54.79 153.78 -7.46
C GLN A 824 55.91 154.78 -7.09
N LEU A 825 57.17 154.35 -7.04
CA LEU A 825 58.30 155.21 -6.68
C LEU A 825 58.82 156.08 -7.85
N ILE A 826 58.51 155.69 -9.09
CA ILE A 826 58.91 156.43 -10.30
C ILE A 826 57.97 157.63 -10.52
N GLU A 827 56.67 157.45 -10.27
CA GLU A 827 55.66 158.52 -10.42
C GLU A 827 55.88 159.69 -9.42
N GLU A 828 56.48 159.45 -8.25
CA GLU A 828 56.84 160.49 -7.26
C GLU A 828 58.16 161.24 -7.59
N ALA A 829 58.97 160.72 -8.51
CA ALA A 829 60.28 161.28 -8.85
C ALA A 829 60.19 162.35 -9.96
N ASP A 830 59.36 162.14 -10.98
CA ASP A 830 59.26 163.11 -12.09
C ASP A 830 58.49 164.38 -11.70
N HIS A 831 57.52 164.28 -10.78
CA HIS A 831 56.80 165.45 -10.26
C HIS A 831 57.73 166.42 -9.49
N ARG A 832 58.92 165.97 -9.06
CA ARG A 832 59.98 166.79 -8.44
C ARG A 832 60.91 167.48 -9.44
N ALA A 833 61.08 166.94 -10.65
CA ALA A 833 61.96 167.53 -11.67
C ALA A 833 61.39 168.85 -12.24
N ASP A 834 60.07 168.91 -12.45
CA ASP A 834 59.34 170.08 -12.97
C ASP A 834 59.42 171.32 -12.06
N MET A 835 59.73 171.15 -10.78
CA MET A 835 59.87 172.25 -9.80
C MET A 835 61.30 172.82 -9.73
N ALA A 836 62.31 172.12 -10.25
CA ALA A 836 63.71 172.52 -10.15
C ALA A 836 64.15 173.45 -11.30
N GLU A 837 63.61 173.28 -12.51
CA GLU A 837 64.08 174.04 -13.67
C GLU A 837 63.58 175.50 -13.68
N LYS A 838 62.44 175.77 -13.02
CA LYS A 838 61.91 177.13 -12.81
C LYS A 838 62.79 178.02 -11.90
N ASN A 839 63.80 177.47 -11.21
CA ASN A 839 64.55 178.19 -10.18
C ASN A 839 66.03 178.56 -10.51
N LEU A 840 66.60 178.21 -11.69
CA LEU A 840 68.07 178.25 -11.85
C LEU A 840 68.75 179.27 -12.78
N VAL A 841 68.10 180.11 -13.61
CA VAL A 841 68.86 181.09 -14.43
C VAL A 841 68.36 182.55 -14.37
N ALA A 842 67.49 182.87 -13.41
CA ALA A 842 67.19 184.25 -13.01
C ALA A 842 68.35 185.03 -12.34
N VAL A 843 69.63 184.59 -12.41
CA VAL A 843 70.73 185.14 -11.56
C VAL A 843 72.06 185.51 -12.29
N ARG A 844 72.16 185.56 -13.62
CA ARG A 844 73.31 186.22 -14.32
C ARG A 844 72.82 187.40 -15.18
N ARG A 845 72.30 188.51 -14.63
CA ARG A 845 72.97 189.65 -13.94
C ARG A 845 74.19 190.25 -14.67
N SER A 846 73.96 191.45 -15.20
CA SER A 846 74.78 192.68 -15.09
C SER A 846 75.73 193.10 -16.23
N ARG A 847 75.52 194.37 -16.65
CA ARG A 847 76.42 195.37 -17.27
C ARG A 847 76.63 195.42 -18.80
N SER A 848 76.01 196.45 -19.35
CA SER A 848 76.35 197.26 -20.54
C SER A 848 77.80 197.74 -20.56
N MET A 849 78.44 197.79 -21.75
CA MET A 849 78.98 199.03 -22.37
C MET A 849 79.88 198.71 -23.59
N SER A 850 79.55 199.35 -24.70
CA SER A 850 80.29 199.54 -25.96
C SER A 850 81.44 200.54 -25.80
N VAL A 851 82.49 200.52 -26.67
CA VAL A 851 83.31 201.70 -27.09
C VAL A 851 84.41 201.33 -28.15
N THR A 852 84.25 201.90 -29.37
CA THR A 852 85.18 202.65 -30.28
C THR A 852 86.55 202.18 -30.85
N ARG A 853 86.72 202.48 -32.16
CA ARG A 853 87.77 203.27 -32.91
C ARG A 853 89.17 202.74 -33.32
N ASP A 854 89.51 203.11 -34.58
CA ASP A 854 90.77 203.63 -35.18
C ASP A 854 91.98 202.75 -35.65
N VAL A 855 92.29 202.85 -36.97
CA VAL A 855 93.50 203.30 -37.73
C VAL A 855 94.98 203.10 -37.23
N LYS A 856 95.85 202.63 -38.18
CA LYS A 856 97.33 202.85 -38.47
C LYS A 856 98.50 202.15 -37.72
N ILE A 857 99.51 201.79 -38.55
CA ILE A 857 100.98 201.57 -38.39
C ILE A 857 101.54 200.18 -37.97
N VAL A 858 102.43 199.71 -38.86
CA VAL A 858 103.56 198.76 -38.75
C VAL A 858 104.21 198.82 -37.37
N ARG A 859 104.24 197.65 -36.73
CA ARG A 859 105.44 196.80 -36.59
C ARG A 859 106.61 197.51 -35.92
N ILE A 860 107.03 196.92 -34.81
CA ILE A 860 108.05 195.87 -34.91
C ILE A 860 107.32 194.54 -34.73
#